data_AF-A0A810L1D5-F1
#
_entry.id   AF-A0A810L1D5-F1
#
_cell.length_a   1.000
_cell.length_b   1.000
_cell.length_c   1.000
_cell.angle_alpha   90.00
_cell.angle_beta   90.00
_cell.angle_gamma   90.00
#
_symmetry.space_group_name_H-M   'P 1'
#
loop_
_entity.id
_entity.type
_entity.pdbx_description
1 polymer ?
#
loop_
_entity_poly.entity_id
_entity_poly.type
_entity_poly.pdbx_seq_one_letter_code
_entity_poly.pdbx_strand_id
1 'polypeptide(L)'
;MPFPEIGRRRRRLRLFGAGTAGVLLAAALVAAGTAPAAAAPACSVGTVCQAETAQLSGGAHANTNHSGYTGSGFVDGYGSQAHPVVGADTRWSVTGANAGDYVATVRYANADPGDGSSAARTIGVYADDTRLGTLTLPPTASWDSWATAQATVSLPANSGTVALRCGETDSCMVNLDYLALSAPGAPVPTPPEQCTARGGSYTDAGLIGWEGDTDGVVVCQNGSFFLRDGKNTAEGFGVAAAPSRLTWSNVDGYLPALATAFDTADGAKVTVTDFADKLTIGGHDYVAVYSRVAVHNPTRSTLTVDPAPTDGLLALDHHANTVRPGATVTHDYVVGADRFGADVAWPSAAQLTAAGGYDRHFDHMKSYWDGRLASLAHLDMLPDRTLVDAYRSGYVYTLIAKDGLRLNTGENGYDEEYSHDSIGILATQFSLGDTSQATDLLLRLRDLIGGQPQYVDGVWKYSWPWAVYLAKTGDLDTVRAHFDTEGPAGRSQPSIADTAHQIAADRTGPGGIMKMTNDIDSNGYWTIDDYSALMGLASYRYLAQRLGEQAEVDWADQQYDSLLAATNATLAKTMADNDLDYLPCSMVESNTANRCTVATDANWAAPFLFGRWAWDGYLLGARQEGPALTAIDSTYAYGFGRIGDSLPAHDFGGYPGALYASAYNAGYGAAGLRGDAYRDESIRAYQMMIAHTQSGPYSWWESASAPNPEQPWVGSHPAHGNGSAPHAWGISTANKALLDSLVAQRVDGDLLVGRGVPNSWLGKPIRVSNVPTLNGGRVAVTIGGHGRTVTLTVTGAGTSRVLFQLPAFAGNVAAVSAGHADAAGTVTLLAGTRHVTVTLTHEVQAGTSLR
;
A
#
# COMPACT_ATOMS: atom_id res chain seq x y z
N MET A 1 -4.23 -15.79 51.62
CA MET A 1 -4.03 -14.94 52.83
C MET A 1 -3.26 -15.74 53.88
N PRO A 2 -2.36 -15.16 54.70
CA PRO A 2 -1.38 -14.10 54.45
C PRO A 2 0.08 -14.57 54.75
N PHE A 3 1.07 -13.72 54.40
CA PHE A 3 2.53 -13.87 54.57
C PHE A 3 3.00 -13.96 56.04
N PRO A 4 4.28 -14.33 56.28
CA PRO A 4 5.22 -13.28 56.73
C PRO A 4 6.69 -13.38 56.23
N GLU A 5 7.19 -12.21 55.82
CA GLU A 5 8.45 -11.51 56.13
C GLU A 5 9.81 -12.17 56.48
N ILE A 6 10.83 -11.67 55.74
CA ILE A 6 12.14 -11.09 56.15
C ILE A 6 13.22 -12.01 56.75
N GLY A 7 14.42 -11.96 56.14
CA GLY A 7 15.67 -12.29 56.86
C GLY A 7 16.96 -12.43 56.04
N ARG A 8 17.69 -11.34 55.86
CA ARG A 8 19.05 -11.23 55.27
C ARG A 8 20.07 -12.24 55.83
N ARG A 9 21.02 -12.70 54.99
CA ARG A 9 22.42 -12.96 55.41
C ARG A 9 23.46 -12.42 54.41
N ARG A 10 24.31 -11.55 54.93
CA ARG A 10 25.61 -11.12 54.38
C ARG A 10 26.67 -12.20 54.63
N ARG A 11 27.68 -12.30 53.77
CA ARG A 11 29.08 -12.51 54.20
C ARG A 11 30.06 -11.81 53.26
N ARG A 12 30.98 -11.07 53.89
CA ARG A 12 32.03 -10.21 53.36
C ARG A 12 33.32 -11.00 53.09
N LEU A 13 34.20 -10.47 52.26
CA LEU A 13 35.67 -10.46 52.40
C LEU A 13 36.23 -9.50 51.32
N ARG A 14 37.23 -8.63 51.48
CA ARG A 14 38.01 -8.06 52.59
C ARG A 14 38.71 -6.83 52.00
N LEU A 15 38.83 -5.76 52.79
CA LEU A 15 39.56 -4.51 52.48
C LEU A 15 41.05 -4.61 52.87
N PHE A 16 41.91 -3.94 52.10
CA PHE A 16 43.13 -3.22 52.52
C PHE A 16 43.11 -1.92 51.69
N GLY A 17 43.03 -0.69 52.22
CA GLY A 17 43.95 0.03 53.11
C GLY A 17 44.53 1.22 52.29
N ALA A 18 43.89 2.40 52.31
CA ALA A 18 44.15 3.58 53.17
C ALA A 18 45.03 4.66 52.47
N GLY A 19 44.46 5.87 52.32
CA GLY A 19 45.15 7.08 51.86
C GLY A 19 44.17 8.26 51.75
N THR A 20 44.10 9.08 52.79
CA THR A 20 43.29 10.31 52.87
C THR A 20 44.02 11.51 52.26
N ALA A 21 43.36 12.22 51.34
CA ALA A 21 43.62 13.63 51.04
C ALA A 21 42.28 14.31 50.72
N GLY A 22 41.95 15.34 51.50
CA GLY A 22 40.71 16.09 51.34
C GLY A 22 40.71 16.93 50.07
N VAL A 23 39.58 16.94 49.37
CA VAL A 23 39.30 17.87 48.28
C VAL A 23 38.14 18.75 48.72
N LEU A 24 38.42 20.05 48.80
CA LEU A 24 37.44 21.12 48.89
C LEU A 24 36.48 21.03 47.70
N LEU A 25 35.20 20.80 47.96
CA LEU A 25 34.15 20.93 46.96
C LEU A 25 33.86 22.43 46.81
N ALA A 26 34.46 23.07 45.81
CA ALA A 26 34.06 24.39 45.35
C ALA A 26 32.69 24.25 44.65
N ALA A 27 31.65 24.84 45.23
CA ALA A 27 30.37 25.01 44.57
C ALA A 27 30.52 26.05 43.44
N ALA A 28 30.71 25.58 42.21
CA ALA A 28 30.49 26.40 41.04
C ALA A 28 28.97 26.46 40.78
N LEU A 29 28.36 27.62 41.01
CA LEU A 29 27.05 27.92 40.43
C LEU A 29 27.22 27.93 38.90
N VAL A 30 26.78 26.88 38.24
CA VAL A 30 26.41 26.96 36.82
C VAL A 30 25.04 27.61 36.78
N ALA A 31 24.99 28.88 36.39
CA ALA A 31 23.74 29.47 35.94
C ALA A 31 23.30 28.70 34.70
N ALA A 32 22.31 27.81 34.86
CA ALA A 32 21.57 27.28 33.73
C ALA A 32 20.90 28.48 33.05
N GLY A 33 21.50 28.96 31.96
CA GLY A 33 20.78 29.81 31.03
C GLY A 33 19.59 29.01 30.55
N THR A 34 18.38 29.42 30.93
CA THR A 34 17.15 28.91 30.34
C THR A 34 17.26 29.14 28.83
N ALA A 35 17.25 28.05 28.06
CA ALA A 35 16.96 28.16 26.64
C ALA A 35 15.63 28.94 26.51
N PRO A 36 15.53 29.94 25.62
CA PRO A 36 14.26 30.61 25.41
C PRO A 36 13.22 29.55 25.05
N ALA A 37 12.05 29.60 25.69
CA ALA A 37 10.93 28.74 25.32
C ALA A 37 10.70 28.87 23.81
N ALA A 38 10.56 27.75 23.11
CA ALA A 38 10.20 27.75 21.71
C ALA A 38 8.95 28.63 21.53
N ALA A 39 8.99 29.56 20.58
CA ALA A 39 7.86 30.44 20.30
C ALA A 39 6.67 29.58 19.86
N ALA A 40 5.47 29.91 20.34
CA ALA A 40 4.26 29.21 19.92
C ALA A 40 4.08 29.35 18.39
N PRO A 41 3.69 28.28 17.67
CA PRO A 41 3.51 28.34 16.22
C PRO A 41 2.44 29.35 15.83
N ALA A 42 2.59 29.94 14.66
CA ALA A 42 1.72 31.03 14.20
C ALA A 42 0.35 30.52 13.77
N CYS A 43 -0.69 31.21 14.20
CA CYS A 43 -2.05 31.09 13.76
C CYS A 43 -2.45 32.39 13.04
N SER A 44 -2.61 32.31 11.72
CA SER A 44 -3.02 33.45 10.89
C SER A 44 -4.54 33.62 10.90
N VAL A 45 -5.01 34.86 10.89
CA VAL A 45 -6.43 35.13 10.64
C VAL A 45 -6.82 34.63 9.24
N GLY A 46 -7.91 33.87 9.16
CA GLY A 46 -8.42 33.30 7.91
C GLY A 46 -7.82 31.93 7.54
N THR A 47 -7.04 31.30 8.42
CA THR A 47 -6.50 29.95 8.23
C THR A 47 -6.95 28.99 9.34
N VAL A 48 -6.84 27.69 9.08
CA VAL A 48 -6.95 26.64 10.11
C VAL A 48 -5.61 26.48 10.82
N CYS A 49 -5.65 26.43 12.15
CA CYS A 49 -4.50 26.27 13.03
C CYS A 49 -4.65 24.96 13.80
N GLN A 50 -3.89 23.94 13.39
CA GLN A 50 -3.97 22.59 13.94
C GLN A 50 -3.60 22.57 15.43
N ALA A 51 -4.42 21.90 16.25
CA ALA A 51 -4.27 21.89 17.70
C ALA A 51 -3.04 21.12 18.16
N GLU A 52 -2.76 19.98 17.56
CA GLU A 52 -1.63 19.11 17.89
C GLU A 52 -0.27 19.75 17.61
N THR A 53 -0.24 20.76 16.73
CA THR A 53 0.97 21.56 16.45
C THR A 53 1.18 22.68 17.44
N ALA A 54 0.18 23.02 18.27
CA ALA A 54 0.23 24.15 19.18
C ALA A 54 1.25 23.97 20.31
N GLN A 55 1.52 25.04 21.06
CA GLN A 55 2.20 24.92 22.34
C GLN A 55 1.22 24.31 23.36
N LEU A 56 1.48 23.07 23.79
CA LEU A 56 0.62 22.31 24.70
C LEU A 56 1.16 22.33 26.13
N SER A 57 0.28 22.52 27.12
CA SER A 57 0.64 22.44 28.54
C SER A 57 -0.54 22.10 29.45
N GLY A 58 -0.28 21.96 30.76
CA GLY A 58 -1.32 21.76 31.77
C GLY A 58 -2.09 20.44 31.67
N GLY A 59 -1.54 19.44 30.98
CA GLY A 59 -2.16 18.14 30.74
C GLY A 59 -2.54 17.89 29.29
N ALA A 60 -2.67 18.95 28.49
CA ALA A 60 -2.89 18.85 27.05
C ALA A 60 -1.70 18.18 26.36
N HIS A 61 -1.96 17.21 25.47
CA HIS A 61 -0.95 16.55 24.64
C HIS A 61 -1.58 16.09 23.32
N ALA A 62 -0.74 15.87 22.31
CA ALA A 62 -1.18 15.36 21.02
C ALA A 62 -1.50 13.86 21.11
N ASN A 63 -2.53 13.43 20.39
CA ASN A 63 -2.96 12.03 20.29
C ASN A 63 -3.56 11.75 18.88
N THR A 64 -3.66 10.47 18.53
CA THR A 64 -4.12 9.97 17.23
C THR A 64 -5.02 8.74 17.34
N ASN A 65 -5.48 8.38 18.54
CA ASN A 65 -6.21 7.15 18.82
C ASN A 65 -7.70 7.17 18.42
N HIS A 66 -8.16 8.22 17.74
CA HIS A 66 -9.50 8.36 17.17
C HIS A 66 -9.39 8.85 15.73
N SER A 67 -10.28 8.40 14.85
CA SER A 67 -10.30 8.75 13.43
C SER A 67 -11.05 10.06 13.16
N GLY A 68 -10.90 10.64 11.96
CA GLY A 68 -11.71 11.76 11.48
C GLY A 68 -11.27 13.17 11.90
N TYR A 69 -10.15 13.34 12.61
CA TYR A 69 -9.51 14.65 12.84
C TYR A 69 -8.85 15.19 11.56
N THR A 70 -8.38 16.44 11.58
CA THR A 70 -7.62 17.07 10.49
C THR A 70 -6.18 17.30 10.94
N GLY A 71 -5.24 17.50 10.00
CA GLY A 71 -3.83 17.60 10.36
C GLY A 71 -3.20 16.26 10.74
N SER A 72 -2.16 16.32 11.58
CA SER A 72 -1.33 15.19 11.99
C SER A 72 -1.81 14.47 13.26
N GLY A 73 -2.83 15.01 13.90
CA GLY A 73 -3.37 14.50 15.16
C GLY A 73 -4.46 15.42 15.70
N PHE A 74 -4.81 15.23 16.96
CA PHE A 74 -5.63 16.16 17.73
C PHE A 74 -5.03 16.31 19.13
N VAL A 75 -5.58 17.20 19.94
CA VAL A 75 -5.18 17.38 21.34
C VAL A 75 -6.23 16.77 22.27
N ASP A 76 -5.77 15.93 23.20
CA ASP A 76 -6.56 15.42 24.31
C ASP A 76 -6.01 15.92 25.66
N GLY A 77 -6.24 15.19 26.76
CA GLY A 77 -5.72 15.56 28.07
C GLY A 77 -6.50 16.67 28.79
N TYR A 78 -7.64 17.08 28.22
CA TYR A 78 -8.60 18.00 28.85
C TYR A 78 -9.51 17.30 29.91
N GLY A 79 -9.32 16.00 30.13
CA GLY A 79 -10.03 15.20 31.12
C GLY A 79 -9.20 14.03 31.64
N SER A 80 -9.42 13.63 32.89
CA SER A 80 -8.84 12.44 33.52
C SER A 80 -9.85 11.83 34.49
N GLN A 81 -10.10 10.52 34.38
CA GLN A 81 -11.03 9.79 35.27
C GLN A 81 -12.39 10.49 35.43
N ALA A 82 -13.05 10.84 34.33
CA ALA A 82 -14.34 11.55 34.35
C ALA A 82 -14.33 12.95 35.01
N HIS A 83 -13.16 13.59 35.14
CA HIS A 83 -13.03 14.94 35.68
C HIS A 83 -12.24 15.86 34.74
N PRO A 84 -12.60 17.16 34.64
CA PRO A 84 -11.85 18.12 33.84
C PRO A 84 -10.46 18.36 34.41
N VAL A 85 -9.46 18.53 33.52
CA VAL A 85 -8.10 18.90 33.90
C VAL A 85 -7.96 20.42 33.78
N VAL A 86 -8.24 21.13 34.87
CA VAL A 86 -8.10 22.59 34.95
C VAL A 86 -6.66 23.00 34.67
N GLY A 87 -6.49 23.94 33.75
CA GLY A 87 -5.17 24.44 33.33
C GLY A 87 -4.63 23.80 32.04
N ALA A 88 -5.26 22.75 31.50
CA ALA A 88 -4.93 22.23 30.16
C ALA A 88 -5.05 23.35 29.11
N ASP A 89 -4.01 23.57 28.32
CA ASP A 89 -3.82 24.73 27.45
C ASP A 89 -3.25 24.33 26.10
N THR A 90 -3.91 24.77 25.02
CA THR A 90 -3.48 24.65 23.63
C THR A 90 -3.31 26.07 23.08
N ARG A 91 -2.09 26.47 22.71
CA ARG A 91 -1.74 27.87 22.45
C ARG A 91 -0.98 28.09 21.14
N TRP A 92 -1.35 29.15 20.43
CA TRP A 92 -0.70 29.63 19.21
C TRP A 92 -0.26 31.09 19.36
N SER A 93 0.76 31.50 18.60
CA SER A 93 1.02 32.94 18.38
C SER A 93 0.05 33.47 17.32
N VAL A 94 -0.45 34.69 17.47
CA VAL A 94 -1.43 35.26 16.52
C VAL A 94 -0.71 36.12 15.50
N THR A 95 -1.01 35.92 14.22
CA THR A 95 -0.47 36.73 13.12
C THR A 95 -1.60 37.25 12.22
N GLY A 96 -1.45 38.46 11.69
CA GLY A 96 -2.45 39.08 10.81
C GLY A 96 -3.73 39.60 11.48
N ALA A 97 -3.82 39.58 12.83
CA ALA A 97 -4.97 40.13 13.56
C ALA A 97 -4.80 41.62 13.89
N ASN A 98 -5.81 42.41 13.56
CA ASN A 98 -6.02 43.76 14.10
C ASN A 98 -6.95 43.72 15.32
N ALA A 99 -6.99 44.79 16.12
CA ALA A 99 -7.99 44.92 17.18
C ALA A 99 -9.41 44.86 16.61
N GLY A 100 -10.29 44.04 17.17
CA GLY A 100 -11.67 43.92 16.70
C GLY A 100 -12.32 42.58 17.04
N ASP A 101 -13.57 42.42 16.59
CA ASP A 101 -14.31 41.18 16.76
C ASP A 101 -13.90 40.15 15.72
N TYR A 102 -13.78 38.89 16.15
CA TYR A 102 -13.50 37.72 15.33
C TYR A 102 -14.43 36.59 15.72
N VAL A 103 -14.65 35.66 14.79
CA VAL A 103 -15.29 34.38 15.07
C VAL A 103 -14.19 33.35 15.27
N ALA A 104 -14.06 32.84 16.50
CA ALA A 104 -13.25 31.68 16.82
C ALA A 104 -14.08 30.43 16.52
N THR A 105 -13.66 29.66 15.51
CA THR A 105 -14.24 28.36 15.18
C THR A 105 -13.32 27.27 15.68
N VAL A 106 -13.86 26.31 16.42
CA VAL A 106 -13.11 25.16 16.94
C VAL A 106 -13.75 23.89 16.45
N ARG A 107 -12.96 22.98 15.88
CA ARG A 107 -13.37 21.60 15.60
C ARG A 107 -12.99 20.71 16.77
N TYR A 108 -13.91 19.86 17.20
CA TYR A 108 -13.77 19.10 18.45
C TYR A 108 -14.56 17.79 18.40
N ALA A 109 -14.18 16.85 19.27
CA ALA A 109 -14.99 15.67 19.62
C ALA A 109 -15.38 15.74 21.10
N ASN A 110 -16.64 15.40 21.41
CA ASN A 110 -17.19 15.42 22.76
C ASN A 110 -18.11 14.20 22.96
N ALA A 111 -17.51 13.03 23.18
CA ALA A 111 -18.24 11.82 23.51
C ALA A 111 -18.14 11.48 25.01
N ASP A 112 -18.66 10.32 25.41
CA ASP A 112 -18.64 9.86 26.80
C ASP A 112 -17.19 9.55 27.25
N PRO A 113 -16.64 10.27 28.26
CA PRO A 113 -15.30 10.09 28.78
C PRO A 113 -15.21 8.94 29.79
N GLY A 114 -16.22 8.06 29.84
CA GLY A 114 -16.33 6.95 30.78
C GLY A 114 -17.17 7.28 32.01
N ASP A 115 -18.01 8.31 31.95
CA ASP A 115 -18.88 8.77 33.04
C ASP A 115 -20.37 8.49 32.79
N GLY A 116 -20.71 7.94 31.63
CA GLY A 116 -22.09 7.64 31.23
C GLY A 116 -22.87 8.88 30.78
N SER A 117 -22.22 10.03 30.59
CA SER A 117 -22.85 11.30 30.21
C SER A 117 -22.64 11.63 28.73
N SER A 118 -23.72 12.13 28.11
CA SER A 118 -23.69 12.78 26.79
C SER A 118 -24.25 14.20 26.97
N ALA A 119 -23.39 15.12 27.36
CA ALA A 119 -23.75 16.50 27.68
C ALA A 119 -22.87 17.51 26.95
N ALA A 120 -23.40 18.70 26.68
CA ALA A 120 -22.60 19.79 26.14
C ALA A 120 -21.54 20.21 27.17
N ARG A 121 -20.29 20.36 26.72
CA ARG A 121 -19.16 20.78 27.55
C ARG A 121 -18.66 22.15 27.17
N THR A 122 -17.83 22.78 28.00
CA THR A 122 -17.34 24.14 27.78
C THR A 122 -15.82 24.22 27.83
N ILE A 123 -15.26 25.13 27.05
CA ILE A 123 -13.84 25.50 27.07
C ILE A 123 -13.68 27.01 26.89
N GLY A 124 -12.68 27.62 27.53
CA GLY A 124 -12.43 29.04 27.42
C GLY A 124 -11.53 29.39 26.23
N VAL A 125 -11.82 30.50 25.56
CA VAL A 125 -10.93 31.13 24.55
C VAL A 125 -10.20 32.29 25.20
N TYR A 126 -8.89 32.35 25.03
CA TYR A 126 -8.00 33.33 25.67
C TYR A 126 -7.14 34.04 24.62
N ALA A 127 -6.79 35.30 24.87
CA ALA A 127 -5.69 35.98 24.20
C ALA A 127 -4.77 36.62 25.24
N ASP A 128 -3.46 36.37 25.11
CA ASP A 128 -2.44 36.83 26.05
C ASP A 128 -2.84 36.61 27.51
N ASP A 129 -3.27 35.37 27.79
CA ASP A 129 -3.73 34.90 29.10
C ASP A 129 -5.01 35.57 29.65
N THR A 130 -5.65 36.46 28.88
CA THR A 130 -6.94 37.06 29.20
C THR A 130 -8.07 36.28 28.55
N ARG A 131 -9.07 35.86 29.34
CA ARG A 131 -10.23 35.13 28.84
C ARG A 131 -11.13 36.05 28.00
N LEU A 132 -11.34 35.70 26.74
CA LEU A 132 -12.18 36.45 25.80
C LEU A 132 -13.61 35.91 25.73
N GLY A 133 -13.80 34.61 25.93
CA GLY A 133 -15.11 33.98 25.80
C GLY A 133 -15.13 32.52 26.24
N THR A 134 -16.31 31.92 26.16
CA THR A 134 -16.54 30.48 26.37
C THR A 134 -17.10 29.90 25.08
N LEU A 135 -16.57 28.76 24.65
CA LEU A 135 -17.19 27.89 23.66
C LEU A 135 -18.03 26.83 24.36
N THR A 136 -19.28 26.65 23.90
CA THR A 136 -20.11 25.51 24.27
C THR A 136 -20.01 24.47 23.16
N LEU A 137 -19.69 23.24 23.54
CA LEU A 137 -19.35 22.11 22.69
C LEU A 137 -20.42 21.02 22.85
N PRO A 138 -21.50 21.00 22.05
CA PRO A 138 -22.50 19.92 22.05
C PRO A 138 -21.90 18.51 21.94
N PRO A 139 -22.57 17.46 22.44
CA PRO A 139 -22.10 16.09 22.31
C PRO A 139 -21.93 15.64 20.85
N THR A 140 -20.90 14.85 20.58
CA THR A 140 -20.71 14.13 19.32
C THR A 140 -21.14 12.67 19.45
N ALA A 141 -21.38 11.98 18.33
CA ALA A 141 -21.87 10.59 18.35
C ALA A 141 -20.85 9.59 18.91
N SER A 142 -19.56 9.83 18.68
CA SER A 142 -18.43 9.07 19.19
C SER A 142 -17.18 9.97 19.27
N TRP A 143 -16.09 9.44 19.83
CA TRP A 143 -14.79 10.12 19.79
C TRP A 143 -14.19 10.22 18.37
N ASP A 144 -14.67 9.40 17.43
CA ASP A 144 -14.36 9.48 15.99
C ASP A 144 -15.26 10.48 15.22
N SER A 145 -16.28 11.04 15.90
CA SER A 145 -17.22 11.99 15.30
C SER A 145 -16.84 13.40 15.73
N TRP A 146 -16.58 14.27 14.75
CA TRP A 146 -16.12 15.63 14.97
C TRP A 146 -17.18 16.66 14.56
N ALA A 147 -17.29 17.74 15.33
CA ALA A 147 -18.20 18.86 15.06
C ALA A 147 -17.46 20.19 15.20
N THR A 148 -18.07 21.28 14.72
CA THR A 148 -17.54 22.64 14.89
C THR A 148 -18.42 23.46 15.83
N ALA A 149 -17.79 24.21 16.73
CA ALA A 149 -18.43 25.22 17.58
C ALA A 149 -17.81 26.59 17.34
N GLN A 150 -18.59 27.64 17.56
CA GLN A 150 -18.17 29.02 17.31
C GLN A 150 -18.44 29.94 18.49
N ALA A 151 -17.54 30.90 18.71
CA ALA A 151 -17.73 32.01 19.63
C ALA A 151 -17.22 33.30 18.99
N THR A 152 -17.96 34.39 19.17
CA THR A 152 -17.44 35.73 18.86
C THR A 152 -16.52 36.18 19.98
N VAL A 153 -15.29 36.56 19.63
CA VAL A 153 -14.26 37.04 20.57
C VAL A 153 -13.72 38.38 20.10
N SER A 154 -13.57 39.32 21.02
CA SER A 154 -12.97 40.62 20.73
C SER A 154 -11.48 40.55 21.04
N LEU A 155 -10.64 40.51 20.00
CA LEU A 155 -9.18 40.48 20.14
C LEU A 155 -8.65 41.90 20.42
N PRO A 156 -7.88 42.11 21.50
CA PRO A 156 -7.17 43.36 21.75
C PRO A 156 -6.17 43.73 20.63
N ALA A 157 -5.81 45.02 20.56
CA ALA A 157 -4.74 45.46 19.69
C ALA A 157 -3.41 44.81 20.09
N ASN A 158 -2.64 44.33 19.11
CA ASN A 158 -1.34 43.69 19.29
C ASN A 158 -1.38 42.39 20.11
N SER A 159 -2.47 41.62 20.05
CA SER A 159 -2.50 40.32 20.71
C SER A 159 -1.41 39.41 20.18
N GLY A 160 -0.59 38.88 21.09
CA GLY A 160 0.56 38.04 20.74
C GLY A 160 0.20 36.56 20.61
N THR A 161 -0.84 36.12 21.32
CA THR A 161 -1.25 34.71 21.41
C THR A 161 -2.76 34.53 21.47
N VAL A 162 -3.23 33.36 21.06
CA VAL A 162 -4.58 32.84 21.27
C VAL A 162 -4.49 31.43 21.85
N ALA A 163 -5.38 31.07 22.76
CA ALA A 163 -5.38 29.76 23.39
C ALA A 163 -6.79 29.22 23.68
N LEU A 164 -6.90 27.89 23.64
CA LEU A 164 -8.03 27.13 24.17
C LEU A 164 -7.61 26.50 25.49
N ARG A 165 -8.25 26.91 26.59
CA ARG A 165 -7.85 26.53 27.94
C ARG A 165 -9.03 26.03 28.77
N CYS A 166 -8.78 24.98 29.54
CA CYS A 166 -9.69 24.53 30.58
C CYS A 166 -9.63 25.46 31.81
N GLY A 167 -10.60 26.37 31.95
CA GLY A 167 -10.72 27.25 33.10
C GLY A 167 -11.36 26.58 34.32
N GLU A 168 -11.28 27.23 35.49
CA GLU A 168 -11.83 26.70 36.76
C GLU A 168 -13.34 26.44 36.75
N THR A 169 -14.07 27.07 35.83
CA THR A 169 -15.53 26.94 35.68
C THR A 169 -15.94 26.17 34.42
N ASP A 170 -14.96 25.69 33.65
CA ASP A 170 -15.20 25.00 32.40
C ASP A 170 -15.31 23.48 32.63
N SER A 171 -16.19 22.82 31.87
CA SER A 171 -16.45 21.38 32.01
C SER A 171 -15.51 20.50 31.18
N CYS A 172 -14.81 21.07 30.19
CA CYS A 172 -13.70 20.48 29.43
C CYS A 172 -13.96 19.04 28.98
N MET A 173 -13.01 18.11 29.15
CA MET A 173 -13.17 16.70 28.77
C MET A 173 -13.59 16.51 27.30
N VAL A 174 -12.89 17.19 26.40
CA VAL A 174 -13.09 17.15 24.95
C VAL A 174 -11.74 16.93 24.26
N ASN A 175 -11.79 16.48 23.01
CA ASN A 175 -10.65 16.48 22.12
C ASN A 175 -10.74 17.69 21.18
N LEU A 176 -9.64 18.38 20.95
CA LEU A 176 -9.55 19.57 20.11
C LEU A 176 -8.77 19.24 18.85
N ASP A 177 -9.36 19.51 17.69
CA ASP A 177 -8.75 19.26 16.38
C ASP A 177 -8.06 20.52 15.84
N TYR A 178 -8.79 21.63 15.72
CA TYR A 178 -8.19 22.91 15.30
C TYR A 178 -8.91 24.13 15.88
N LEU A 179 -8.22 25.28 15.78
CA LEU A 179 -8.77 26.62 15.92
C LEU A 179 -8.66 27.39 14.59
N ALA A 180 -9.69 28.14 14.22
CA ALA A 180 -9.63 29.12 13.15
C ALA A 180 -10.21 30.47 13.61
N LEU A 181 -9.47 31.56 13.37
CA LEU A 181 -9.92 32.93 13.64
C LEU A 181 -10.35 33.59 12.33
N SER A 182 -11.60 34.03 12.25
CA SER A 182 -12.17 34.64 11.03
C SER A 182 -12.79 35.99 11.30
N ALA A 183 -12.77 36.89 10.32
CA ALA A 183 -13.53 38.14 10.41
C ALA A 183 -15.05 37.85 10.51
N PRO A 184 -15.83 38.68 11.21
CA PRO A 184 -17.28 38.49 11.31
C PRO A 184 -17.94 38.44 9.92
N GLY A 185 -18.68 37.36 9.67
CA GLY A 185 -19.36 37.13 8.37
C GLY A 185 -18.48 36.55 7.26
N ALA A 186 -17.19 36.31 7.50
CA ALA A 186 -16.35 35.53 6.58
C ALA A 186 -16.74 34.04 6.63
N PRO A 187 -16.58 33.29 5.51
CA PRO A 187 -16.72 31.84 5.53
C PRO A 187 -15.70 31.23 6.50
N VAL A 188 -16.07 30.12 7.14
CA VAL A 188 -15.14 29.34 7.96
C VAL A 188 -14.03 28.82 7.04
N PRO A 189 -12.74 29.09 7.34
CA PRO A 189 -11.63 28.51 6.62
C PRO A 189 -11.78 26.99 6.65
N THR A 190 -11.81 26.38 5.48
CA THR A 190 -11.59 24.94 5.40
C THR A 190 -10.12 24.70 5.77
N PRO A 191 -9.81 23.61 6.49
CA PRO A 191 -8.44 23.11 6.50
C PRO A 191 -7.97 23.07 5.03
N PRO A 192 -6.71 23.41 4.73
CA PRO A 192 -6.17 22.94 3.46
C PRO A 192 -6.52 21.45 3.39
N GLU A 193 -6.98 20.97 2.24
CA GLU A 193 -7.05 19.53 2.01
C GLU A 193 -5.60 19.04 2.09
N GLN A 194 -5.19 18.76 3.31
CA GLN A 194 -3.87 18.31 3.65
C GLN A 194 -3.91 16.83 3.30
N CYS A 195 -2.93 16.39 2.53
CA CYS A 195 -2.45 15.03 2.67
C CYS A 195 -2.21 14.80 4.17
N THR A 196 -3.16 14.19 4.86
CA THR A 196 -2.98 13.76 6.24
C THR A 196 -2.79 12.27 6.16
N ALA A 197 -1.55 11.81 6.23
CA ALA A 197 -1.31 10.38 6.30
C ALA A 197 -1.63 9.92 7.74
N ARG A 198 -2.76 9.20 7.95
CA ARG A 198 -3.13 8.27 9.07
C ARG A 198 -4.56 8.47 9.63
N GLY A 199 -5.50 7.55 9.32
CA GLY A 199 -6.86 7.64 9.89
C GLY A 199 -8.07 7.12 9.11
N GLY A 200 -7.92 6.42 7.98
CA GLY A 200 -9.00 5.57 7.43
C GLY A 200 -10.20 6.26 6.76
N SER A 201 -10.10 7.55 6.40
CA SER A 201 -11.03 8.17 5.45
C SER A 201 -10.29 9.12 4.51
N TYR A 202 -9.80 8.60 3.39
CA TYR A 202 -8.99 9.36 2.43
C TYR A 202 -9.48 9.20 1.02
N THR A 203 -9.71 10.33 0.35
CA THR A 203 -10.22 10.46 -1.02
C THR A 203 -9.15 10.06 -2.04
N ASP A 204 -7.95 10.63 -1.93
CA ASP A 204 -6.89 10.58 -2.93
C ASP A 204 -5.51 10.37 -2.29
N ALA A 205 -4.70 9.49 -2.89
CA ALA A 205 -3.37 9.14 -2.39
C ALA A 205 -2.48 8.60 -3.51
N GLY A 206 -1.42 9.33 -3.83
CA GLY A 206 -0.27 8.90 -4.63
C GLY A 206 0.98 8.78 -3.77
N LEU A 207 2.07 8.30 -4.36
CA LEU A 207 3.33 8.06 -3.65
C LEU A 207 4.53 8.51 -4.49
N ILE A 208 5.43 9.25 -3.85
CA ILE A 208 6.80 9.50 -4.31
C ILE A 208 7.76 9.11 -3.19
N GLY A 209 9.01 8.82 -3.55
CA GLY A 209 10.01 8.42 -2.58
C GLY A 209 11.22 7.79 -3.26
N TRP A 210 12.00 7.07 -2.49
CA TRP A 210 13.18 6.37 -2.97
C TRP A 210 13.22 4.92 -2.48
N GLU A 211 13.86 4.01 -3.22
CA GLU A 211 13.98 2.63 -2.72
C GLU A 211 14.72 2.61 -1.37
N GLY A 212 14.02 2.10 -0.35
CA GLY A 212 14.56 1.88 0.98
C GLY A 212 14.43 3.05 1.94
N ASP A 213 13.70 4.13 1.59
CA ASP A 213 13.31 5.16 2.56
C ASP A 213 12.50 4.54 3.71
N THR A 214 12.42 5.23 4.85
CA THR A 214 11.60 4.76 5.99
C THR A 214 10.21 5.35 5.94
N ASP A 215 10.09 6.51 5.30
CA ASP A 215 8.88 7.27 5.25
C ASP A 215 8.64 7.76 3.81
N GLY A 216 8.05 6.91 2.96
CA GLY A 216 7.58 7.31 1.64
C GLY A 216 6.64 8.53 1.72
N VAL A 217 6.65 9.38 0.69
CA VAL A 217 5.91 10.67 0.69
C VAL A 217 4.56 10.50 0.02
N VAL A 218 3.50 10.71 0.80
CA VAL A 218 2.12 10.67 0.32
C VAL A 218 1.80 11.98 -0.41
N VAL A 219 1.32 11.88 -1.64
CA VAL A 219 1.00 13.02 -2.52
C VAL A 219 -0.49 13.06 -2.82
N CYS A 220 -1.06 14.25 -2.86
CA CYS A 220 -2.47 14.51 -3.10
C CYS A 220 -2.69 15.07 -4.50
N GLN A 221 -3.92 14.95 -4.99
CA GLN A 221 -4.32 15.33 -6.34
C GLN A 221 -4.13 16.82 -6.64
N ASN A 222 -4.07 17.66 -5.61
CA ASN A 222 -3.83 19.09 -5.72
C ASN A 222 -2.33 19.49 -5.81
N GLY A 223 -1.41 18.52 -5.82
CA GLY A 223 0.04 18.79 -5.82
C GLY A 223 0.58 19.21 -4.46
N SER A 224 -0.16 18.93 -3.38
CA SER A 224 0.38 18.94 -2.01
C SER A 224 0.85 17.55 -1.62
N PHE A 225 1.70 17.48 -0.59
CA PHE A 225 2.23 16.22 -0.09
C PHE A 225 2.56 16.29 1.40
N PHE A 226 2.65 15.13 2.03
CA PHE A 226 2.93 15.00 3.46
C PHE A 226 4.30 14.41 3.72
N LEU A 227 5.10 15.13 4.51
CA LEU A 227 6.43 14.71 4.94
C LEU A 227 6.35 14.10 6.34
N ARG A 228 6.74 12.84 6.45
CA ARG A 228 6.90 12.14 7.73
C ARG A 228 8.35 12.31 8.25
N ASP A 229 8.95 11.28 8.85
CA ASP A 229 10.28 11.33 9.48
C ASP A 229 10.43 12.44 10.54
N GLY A 230 9.42 12.57 11.40
CA GLY A 230 9.39 13.51 12.52
C GLY A 230 9.16 14.98 12.13
N LYS A 231 9.03 15.32 10.84
CA LYS A 231 8.53 16.63 10.41
C LYS A 231 7.03 16.75 10.62
N ASN A 232 6.28 15.76 10.13
CA ASN A 232 4.81 15.74 10.14
C ASN A 232 4.21 17.03 9.59
N THR A 233 4.74 17.51 8.46
CA THR A 233 4.30 18.74 7.78
C THR A 233 3.65 18.43 6.44
N ALA A 234 2.62 19.19 6.09
CA ALA A 234 2.07 19.22 4.75
C ALA A 234 2.70 20.38 3.97
N GLU A 235 3.21 20.09 2.78
CA GLU A 235 3.79 21.07 1.87
C GLU A 235 2.95 21.18 0.59
N GLY A 236 2.96 22.33 -0.08
CA GLY A 236 2.21 22.51 -1.31
C GLY A 236 2.19 23.95 -1.82
N PHE A 237 1.24 24.24 -2.71
CA PHE A 237 1.18 25.49 -3.46
C PHE A 237 -0.22 26.10 -3.43
N GLY A 238 -0.33 27.34 -2.97
CA GLY A 238 -1.61 28.06 -2.88
C GLY A 238 -2.31 28.24 -4.23
N VAL A 239 -1.55 28.28 -5.33
CA VAL A 239 -2.12 28.30 -6.71
C VAL A 239 -2.97 27.07 -7.01
N ALA A 240 -2.72 25.95 -6.32
CA ALA A 240 -3.36 24.66 -6.53
C ALA A 240 -4.29 24.25 -5.37
N ALA A 241 -4.64 25.14 -4.45
CA ALA A 241 -5.36 24.76 -3.22
C ALA A 241 -6.74 24.11 -3.46
N ALA A 242 -7.47 24.50 -4.53
CA ALA A 242 -8.80 23.95 -4.82
C ALA A 242 -9.18 24.07 -6.32
N PRO A 243 -8.46 23.39 -7.23
CA PRO A 243 -8.84 23.34 -8.63
C PRO A 243 -10.22 22.69 -8.79
N SER A 244 -11.14 23.37 -9.47
CA SER A 244 -12.48 22.81 -9.76
C SER A 244 -12.45 21.61 -10.71
N ARG A 245 -11.36 21.48 -11.49
CA ARG A 245 -11.10 20.36 -12.40
C ARG A 245 -9.61 20.24 -12.67
N LEU A 246 -9.07 19.03 -12.60
CA LEU A 246 -7.65 18.76 -12.80
C LEU A 246 -7.39 17.43 -13.50
N THR A 247 -6.22 17.27 -14.11
CA THR A 247 -5.65 15.96 -14.45
C THR A 247 -4.49 15.65 -13.53
N TRP A 248 -4.42 14.42 -13.04
CA TRP A 248 -3.33 13.92 -12.22
C TRP A 248 -2.75 12.66 -12.86
N SER A 249 -1.42 12.61 -12.99
CA SER A 249 -0.74 11.53 -13.73
C SER A 249 0.71 11.37 -13.31
N ASN A 250 1.26 10.16 -13.47
CA ASN A 250 2.70 9.93 -13.42
C ASN A 250 3.39 10.48 -14.69
N VAL A 251 4.48 11.22 -14.51
CA VAL A 251 5.32 11.67 -15.63
C VAL A 251 5.87 10.46 -16.39
N ASP A 252 5.93 10.56 -17.72
CA ASP A 252 6.22 9.46 -18.65
C ASP A 252 5.30 8.24 -18.54
N GLY A 253 4.19 8.37 -17.80
CA GLY A 253 3.21 7.33 -17.56
C GLY A 253 3.49 6.49 -16.32
N TYR A 254 4.73 6.41 -15.82
CA TYR A 254 5.06 5.45 -14.75
C TYR A 254 6.02 5.94 -13.67
N LEU A 255 6.76 7.03 -13.90
CA LEU A 255 7.75 7.50 -12.93
C LEU A 255 7.05 7.96 -11.65
N PRO A 256 7.67 7.82 -10.47
CA PRO A 256 7.17 8.35 -9.21
C PRO A 256 7.40 9.87 -9.16
N ALA A 257 6.81 10.54 -10.14
CA ALA A 257 6.83 11.97 -10.38
C ALA A 257 5.40 12.34 -10.77
N LEU A 258 4.65 12.93 -9.85
CA LEU A 258 3.22 13.15 -9.99
C LEU A 258 2.97 14.56 -10.49
N ALA A 259 2.25 14.66 -11.61
CA ALA A 259 1.92 15.93 -12.25
C ALA A 259 0.43 16.22 -12.14
N THR A 260 0.10 17.32 -11.45
CA THR A 260 -1.25 17.89 -11.34
C THR A 260 -1.37 19.09 -12.28
N ALA A 261 -2.28 19.03 -13.25
CA ALA A 261 -2.51 20.10 -14.21
C ALA A 261 -3.96 20.61 -14.19
N PHE A 262 -4.13 21.94 -14.19
CA PHE A 262 -5.43 22.62 -14.14
C PHE A 262 -5.36 24.01 -14.80
N ASP A 263 -6.51 24.59 -15.08
CA ASP A 263 -6.64 25.96 -15.58
C ASP A 263 -7.09 26.89 -14.45
N THR A 264 -6.46 28.07 -14.31
CA THR A 264 -6.88 29.11 -13.35
C THR A 264 -8.09 29.88 -13.89
N ALA A 265 -8.81 30.57 -12.99
CA ALA A 265 -9.96 31.42 -13.37
C ALA A 265 -9.58 32.52 -14.38
N ASP A 266 -8.35 33.02 -14.31
CA ASP A 266 -7.82 34.05 -15.21
C ASP A 266 -7.27 33.48 -16.54
N GLY A 267 -7.37 32.16 -16.74
CA GLY A 267 -7.04 31.47 -17.98
C GLY A 267 -5.59 31.01 -18.11
N ALA A 268 -4.79 31.01 -17.04
CA ALA A 268 -3.46 30.39 -17.05
C ALA A 268 -3.59 28.87 -16.98
N LYS A 269 -2.66 28.15 -17.62
CA LYS A 269 -2.53 26.70 -17.48
C LYS A 269 -1.40 26.42 -16.50
N VAL A 270 -1.70 25.75 -15.40
CA VAL A 270 -0.73 25.44 -14.33
C VAL A 270 -0.47 23.94 -14.31
N THR A 271 0.79 23.58 -14.08
CA THR A 271 1.19 22.22 -13.75
C THR A 271 2.09 22.24 -12.53
N VAL A 272 1.70 21.51 -11.48
CA VAL A 272 2.55 21.20 -10.32
C VAL A 272 3.12 19.80 -10.56
N THR A 273 4.43 19.62 -10.47
CA THR A 273 5.06 18.30 -10.59
C THR A 273 5.97 18.06 -9.41
N ASP A 274 5.71 16.99 -8.66
CA ASP A 274 6.44 16.60 -7.47
C ASP A 274 7.11 15.25 -7.68
N PHE A 275 8.39 15.13 -7.36
CA PHE A 275 9.11 13.85 -7.35
C PHE A 275 10.16 13.84 -6.24
N ALA A 276 10.52 12.64 -5.78
CA ALA A 276 11.57 12.47 -4.78
C ALA A 276 12.87 11.96 -5.41
N ASP A 277 14.00 12.38 -4.88
CA ASP A 277 15.32 11.89 -5.28
C ASP A 277 16.23 11.67 -4.07
N LYS A 278 17.17 10.72 -4.20
CA LYS A 278 18.17 10.45 -3.18
C LYS A 278 19.34 11.43 -3.28
N LEU A 279 19.73 11.99 -2.13
CA LEU A 279 20.88 12.86 -1.95
C LEU A 279 21.87 12.24 -0.97
N THR A 280 23.17 12.45 -1.19
CA THR A 280 24.21 12.18 -0.18
C THR A 280 24.89 13.49 0.20
N ILE A 281 24.70 13.94 1.44
CA ILE A 281 25.23 15.21 1.95
C ILE A 281 26.03 14.94 3.23
N GLY A 282 27.30 15.32 3.23
CA GLY A 282 28.17 15.14 4.40
C GLY A 282 28.38 13.67 4.80
N GLY A 283 28.19 12.72 3.87
CA GLY A 283 28.30 11.28 4.14
C GLY A 283 27.02 10.62 4.65
N HIS A 284 25.92 11.38 4.75
CA HIS A 284 24.59 10.88 5.11
C HIS A 284 23.67 10.91 3.90
N ASP A 285 22.83 9.89 3.79
CA ASP A 285 21.83 9.79 2.75
C ASP A 285 20.51 10.42 3.20
N TYR A 286 19.84 11.08 2.28
CA TYR A 286 18.54 11.73 2.47
C TYR A 286 17.68 11.49 1.24
N VAL A 287 16.37 11.56 1.41
CA VAL A 287 15.43 11.80 0.33
C VAL A 287 15.06 13.28 0.34
N ALA A 288 14.95 13.90 -0.83
CA ALA A 288 14.39 15.23 -0.98
C ALA A 288 13.30 15.24 -2.06
N VAL A 289 12.22 15.96 -1.79
CA VAL A 289 11.17 16.23 -2.77
C VAL A 289 11.53 17.49 -3.54
N TYR A 290 11.53 17.37 -4.85
CA TYR A 290 11.67 18.45 -5.81
C TYR A 290 10.32 18.72 -6.45
N SER A 291 9.94 19.99 -6.47
CA SER A 291 8.66 20.42 -7.02
C SER A 291 8.87 21.49 -8.07
N ARG A 292 8.09 21.45 -9.15
CA ARG A 292 8.06 22.50 -10.18
C ARG A 292 6.64 22.97 -10.41
N VAL A 293 6.43 24.28 -10.30
CA VAL A 293 5.19 24.96 -10.70
C VAL A 293 5.41 25.62 -12.05
N ALA A 294 4.86 25.05 -13.11
CA ALA A 294 4.91 25.60 -14.46
C ALA A 294 3.62 26.36 -14.78
N VAL A 295 3.72 27.65 -15.10
CA VAL A 295 2.59 28.50 -15.47
C VAL A 295 2.72 28.93 -16.93
N HIS A 296 1.81 28.44 -17.78
CA HIS A 296 1.68 28.86 -19.16
C HIS A 296 0.53 29.86 -19.33
N ASN A 297 0.78 30.98 -20.02
CA ASN A 297 -0.24 31.98 -20.32
C ASN A 297 -0.69 31.89 -21.78
N PRO A 298 -1.82 31.20 -22.09
CA PRO A 298 -2.36 31.13 -23.45
C PRO A 298 -3.15 32.40 -23.85
N THR A 299 -3.33 33.36 -22.95
CA THR A 299 -4.15 34.54 -23.19
C THR A 299 -3.39 35.63 -23.96
N ARG A 300 -4.09 36.73 -24.30
CA ARG A 300 -3.50 37.90 -24.98
C ARG A 300 -3.01 38.97 -24.00
N SER A 301 -3.33 38.85 -22.72
CA SER A 301 -2.92 39.77 -21.67
C SER A 301 -1.81 39.15 -20.82
N THR A 302 -0.95 39.98 -20.27
CA THR A 302 -0.03 39.52 -19.22
C THR A 302 -0.84 39.07 -18.01
N LEU A 303 -0.50 37.92 -17.44
CA LEU A 303 -1.08 37.40 -16.20
C LEU A 303 -0.05 37.49 -15.08
N THR A 304 -0.53 37.58 -13.83
CA THR A 304 0.30 37.41 -12.64
C THR A 304 -0.25 36.24 -11.87
N VAL A 305 0.53 35.17 -11.75
CA VAL A 305 0.15 33.94 -11.06
C VAL A 305 1.25 33.64 -10.06
N ASP A 306 0.92 33.71 -8.78
CA ASP A 306 1.84 33.41 -7.69
C ASP A 306 1.71 31.92 -7.33
N PRO A 307 2.78 31.12 -7.39
CA PRO A 307 2.76 29.74 -6.89
C PRO A 307 2.31 29.64 -5.43
N ALA A 308 2.64 30.65 -4.60
CA ALA A 308 2.36 30.69 -3.17
C ALA A 308 2.77 29.39 -2.44
N PRO A 309 4.06 29.00 -2.46
CA PRO A 309 4.55 27.80 -1.78
C PRO A 309 4.41 27.91 -0.26
N THR A 310 4.27 26.77 0.43
CA THR A 310 4.40 26.69 1.89
C THR A 310 5.80 27.06 2.38
N ASP A 311 5.91 27.51 3.64
CA ASP A 311 7.18 27.99 4.22
C ASP A 311 8.29 26.92 4.29
N GLY A 312 7.92 25.63 4.29
CA GLY A 312 8.87 24.51 4.30
C GLY A 312 9.61 24.29 2.98
N LEU A 313 9.10 24.85 1.87
CA LEU A 313 9.66 24.70 0.54
C LEU A 313 10.74 25.73 0.25
N LEU A 314 11.98 25.27 0.05
CA LEU A 314 13.08 26.12 -0.37
C LEU A 314 13.01 26.38 -1.87
N ALA A 315 12.90 27.65 -2.28
CA ALA A 315 13.00 28.03 -3.68
C ALA A 315 14.43 27.81 -4.23
N LEU A 316 14.52 27.09 -5.35
CA LEU A 316 15.76 26.85 -6.10
C LEU A 316 16.01 27.91 -7.18
N ASP A 317 14.95 28.61 -7.59
CA ASP A 317 14.99 29.75 -8.50
C ASP A 317 14.11 30.91 -8.00
N HIS A 318 14.21 32.07 -8.65
CA HIS A 318 13.46 33.27 -8.30
C HIS A 318 12.92 33.97 -9.55
N HIS A 319 12.20 33.22 -10.38
CA HIS A 319 11.51 33.80 -11.54
C HIS A 319 10.33 34.70 -11.12
N ALA A 320 9.97 35.66 -11.96
CA ALA A 320 8.87 36.58 -11.66
C ALA A 320 7.51 35.93 -11.91
N ASN A 321 6.55 36.17 -11.01
CA ASN A 321 5.16 35.68 -11.12
C ASN A 321 4.38 36.24 -12.33
N THR A 322 4.98 37.18 -13.08
CA THR A 322 4.40 37.80 -14.27
C THR A 322 4.69 36.97 -15.52
N VAL A 323 3.63 36.44 -16.15
CA VAL A 323 3.72 35.60 -17.35
C VAL A 323 3.18 36.36 -18.56
N ARG A 324 4.04 36.64 -19.54
CA ARG A 324 3.65 37.34 -20.79
C ARG A 324 2.75 36.46 -21.66
N PRO A 325 1.95 37.05 -22.58
CA PRO A 325 1.18 36.29 -23.56
C PRO A 325 2.03 35.25 -24.31
N GLY A 326 1.57 34.00 -24.33
CA GLY A 326 2.23 32.86 -24.96
C GLY A 326 3.48 32.33 -24.25
N ALA A 327 3.90 32.94 -23.14
CA ALA A 327 5.08 32.51 -22.39
C ALA A 327 4.74 31.44 -21.34
N THR A 328 5.77 30.73 -20.89
CA THR A 328 5.75 29.85 -19.73
C THR A 328 6.82 30.32 -18.75
N VAL A 329 6.48 30.36 -17.46
CA VAL A 329 7.42 30.58 -16.36
C VAL A 329 7.36 29.35 -15.44
N THR A 330 8.50 28.93 -14.94
CA THR A 330 8.63 27.83 -13.96
C THR A 330 9.16 28.37 -12.65
N HIS A 331 8.77 27.72 -11.56
CA HIS A 331 9.28 27.96 -10.22
C HIS A 331 9.64 26.62 -9.59
N ASP A 332 10.91 26.43 -9.25
CA ASP A 332 11.43 25.17 -8.71
C ASP A 332 11.68 25.27 -7.20
N TYR A 333 11.35 24.20 -6.47
CA TYR A 333 11.45 24.10 -5.02
C TYR A 333 12.07 22.78 -4.59
N VAL A 334 12.59 22.74 -3.36
CA VAL A 334 13.10 21.52 -2.72
C VAL A 334 12.81 21.50 -1.22
N VAL A 335 12.56 20.31 -0.68
CA VAL A 335 12.48 20.06 0.77
C VAL A 335 12.98 18.66 1.09
N GLY A 336 13.74 18.49 2.16
CA GLY A 336 14.13 17.14 2.64
C GLY A 336 12.92 16.37 3.14
N ALA A 337 12.86 15.06 2.90
CA ALA A 337 11.67 14.24 3.17
C ALA A 337 11.92 13.06 4.11
N ASP A 338 13.07 12.38 3.99
CA ASP A 338 13.40 11.20 4.78
C ASP A 338 14.92 11.10 4.99
N ARG A 339 15.34 10.49 6.11
CA ARG A 339 16.74 10.29 6.52
C ARG A 339 17.14 8.81 6.57
N PHE A 340 16.39 7.93 5.92
CA PHE A 340 16.54 6.47 5.95
C PHE A 340 16.58 5.93 7.39
N GLY A 341 15.75 6.51 8.27
CA GLY A 341 15.71 6.18 9.70
C GLY A 341 16.91 6.66 10.53
N ALA A 342 17.83 7.43 9.95
CA ALA A 342 19.00 7.93 10.67
C ALA A 342 18.68 9.13 11.56
N ASP A 343 19.18 9.10 12.80
CA ASP A 343 19.12 10.24 13.73
C ASP A 343 20.20 11.28 13.41
N VAL A 344 20.01 11.97 12.29
CA VAL A 344 20.89 13.04 11.80
C VAL A 344 20.12 14.33 11.56
N ALA A 345 20.80 15.47 11.63
CA ALA A 345 20.18 16.76 11.34
C ALA A 345 19.72 16.84 9.87
N TRP A 346 18.62 17.55 9.64
CA TRP A 346 18.16 17.89 8.29
C TRP A 346 19.19 18.74 7.53
N PRO A 347 19.32 18.58 6.21
CA PRO A 347 20.20 19.42 5.41
C PRO A 347 19.78 20.89 5.49
N SER A 348 20.76 21.79 5.63
CA SER A 348 20.52 23.23 5.56
C SER A 348 20.13 23.68 4.15
N ALA A 349 19.50 24.85 4.03
CA ALA A 349 19.15 25.44 2.73
C ALA A 349 20.36 25.59 1.79
N ALA A 350 21.53 25.95 2.32
CA ALA A 350 22.76 26.05 1.54
C ALA A 350 23.22 24.68 1.02
N GLN A 351 23.06 23.61 1.81
CA GLN A 351 23.39 22.25 1.38
C GLN A 351 22.42 21.73 0.31
N LEU A 352 21.12 21.97 0.47
CA LEU A 352 20.12 21.59 -0.55
C LEU A 352 20.34 22.34 -1.86
N THR A 353 20.60 23.65 -1.80
CA THR A 353 20.91 24.46 -3.00
C THR A 353 22.19 23.96 -3.69
N ALA A 354 23.21 23.59 -2.91
CA ALA A 354 24.46 23.07 -3.46
C ALA A 354 24.33 21.64 -4.01
N ALA A 355 23.29 20.90 -3.61
CA ALA A 355 23.08 19.53 -4.06
C ALA A 355 22.67 19.44 -5.53
N GLY A 356 22.00 20.46 -6.07
CA GLY A 356 21.60 20.54 -7.49
C GLY A 356 20.16 21.06 -7.68
N GLY A 357 19.80 21.36 -8.92
CA GLY A 357 18.45 21.84 -9.29
C GLY A 357 17.53 20.74 -9.82
N TYR A 358 16.25 21.09 -10.00
CA TYR A 358 15.17 20.19 -10.40
C TYR A 358 15.54 19.25 -11.56
N ASP A 359 16.00 19.77 -12.71
CA ASP A 359 16.21 18.95 -13.91
C ASP A 359 17.27 17.86 -13.71
N ARG A 360 18.35 18.18 -12.96
CA ARG A 360 19.42 17.21 -12.66
C ARG A 360 18.89 16.06 -11.80
N HIS A 361 18.09 16.38 -10.80
CA HIS A 361 17.53 15.39 -9.88
C HIS A 361 16.40 14.59 -10.54
N PHE A 362 15.64 15.20 -11.44
CA PHE A 362 14.66 14.49 -12.26
C PHE A 362 15.35 13.45 -13.16
N ASP A 363 16.43 13.84 -13.84
CA ASP A 363 17.22 12.92 -14.68
C ASP A 363 17.85 11.78 -13.85
N HIS A 364 18.32 12.07 -12.63
CA HIS A 364 18.87 11.06 -11.72
C HIS A 364 17.80 10.07 -11.25
N MET A 365 16.67 10.56 -10.74
CA MET A 365 15.52 9.75 -10.33
C MET A 365 15.04 8.87 -11.48
N LYS A 366 14.85 9.45 -12.67
CA LYS A 366 14.45 8.72 -13.86
C LYS A 366 15.44 7.62 -14.22
N SER A 367 16.73 7.95 -14.29
CA SER A 367 17.78 6.98 -14.64
C SER A 367 17.84 5.83 -13.64
N TYR A 368 17.59 6.09 -12.35
CA TYR A 368 17.58 5.06 -11.32
C TYR A 368 16.41 4.09 -11.51
N TRP A 369 15.19 4.60 -11.60
CA TRP A 369 14.00 3.76 -11.74
C TRP A 369 13.97 3.00 -13.07
N ASP A 370 14.41 3.63 -14.17
CA ASP A 370 14.60 2.93 -15.45
C ASP A 370 15.64 1.81 -15.33
N GLY A 371 16.71 2.02 -14.58
CA GLY A 371 17.71 0.99 -14.27
C GLY A 371 17.13 -0.18 -13.49
N ARG A 372 16.28 0.07 -12.48
CA ARG A 372 15.62 -0.99 -11.70
C ARG A 372 14.65 -1.79 -12.58
N LEU A 373 13.81 -1.10 -13.36
CA LEU A 373 12.84 -1.70 -14.28
C LEU A 373 13.50 -2.52 -15.41
N ALA A 374 14.69 -2.13 -15.86
CA ALA A 374 15.42 -2.84 -16.90
C ALA A 374 15.75 -4.31 -16.51
N SER A 375 15.83 -4.63 -15.22
CA SER A 375 16.13 -5.99 -14.76
C SER A 375 14.95 -6.97 -14.86
N LEU A 376 13.72 -6.44 -14.92
CA LEU A 376 12.46 -7.19 -14.90
C LEU A 376 12.07 -7.78 -16.26
N ALA A 377 11.05 -8.62 -16.27
CA ALA A 377 10.27 -8.91 -17.47
C ALA A 377 9.69 -7.61 -18.05
N HIS A 378 9.85 -7.42 -19.36
CA HIS A 378 9.42 -6.22 -20.08
C HIS A 378 8.12 -6.48 -20.83
N LEU A 379 7.12 -5.65 -20.58
CA LEU A 379 5.86 -5.62 -21.34
C LEU A 379 6.02 -4.65 -22.52
N ASP A 380 6.85 -5.01 -23.51
CA ASP A 380 7.30 -4.13 -24.59
C ASP A 380 6.15 -3.51 -25.41
N MET A 381 5.09 -4.29 -25.64
CA MET A 381 3.94 -3.86 -26.43
C MET A 381 2.72 -4.66 -26.05
N LEU A 382 1.70 -3.99 -25.50
CA LEU A 382 0.38 -4.55 -25.26
C LEU A 382 -0.68 -3.71 -26.00
N PRO A 383 -1.81 -4.32 -26.41
CA PRO A 383 -2.97 -3.59 -26.95
C PRO A 383 -3.53 -2.50 -26.03
N ASP A 384 -3.31 -2.63 -24.73
CA ASP A 384 -3.63 -1.63 -23.72
C ASP A 384 -2.32 -1.19 -23.03
N ARG A 385 -1.93 0.06 -23.30
CA ARG A 385 -0.69 0.63 -22.76
C ARG A 385 -0.82 1.00 -21.28
N THR A 386 -2.02 1.25 -20.77
CA THR A 386 -2.20 1.63 -19.36
C THR A 386 -1.81 0.50 -18.42
N LEU A 387 -1.94 -0.76 -18.86
CA LEU A 387 -1.44 -1.93 -18.12
C LEU A 387 0.09 -1.99 -18.05
N VAL A 388 0.78 -1.49 -19.08
CA VAL A 388 2.26 -1.40 -19.09
C VAL A 388 2.72 -0.34 -18.10
N ASP A 389 2.04 0.81 -18.11
CA ASP A 389 2.33 1.92 -17.19
C ASP A 389 2.04 1.50 -15.74
N ALA A 390 0.89 0.87 -15.48
CA ALA A 390 0.52 0.30 -14.17
C ALA A 390 1.52 -0.76 -13.68
N TYR A 391 1.99 -1.65 -14.57
CA TYR A 391 3.01 -2.64 -14.26
C TYR A 391 4.32 -2.00 -13.78
N ARG A 392 4.75 -0.93 -14.47
CA ARG A 392 5.99 -0.22 -14.13
C ARG A 392 5.84 0.61 -12.85
N SER A 393 4.77 1.39 -12.72
CA SER A 393 4.48 2.16 -11.50
C SER A 393 4.32 1.26 -10.29
N GLY A 394 3.60 0.15 -10.45
CA GLY A 394 3.32 -0.75 -9.33
C GLY A 394 4.60 -1.33 -8.72
N TYR A 395 5.57 -1.72 -9.54
CA TYR A 395 6.87 -2.17 -9.05
C TYR A 395 7.63 -1.06 -8.31
N VAL A 396 7.62 0.16 -8.85
CA VAL A 396 8.28 1.32 -8.22
C VAL A 396 7.64 1.62 -6.87
N TYR A 397 6.31 1.68 -6.80
CA TYR A 397 5.59 1.95 -5.54
C TYR A 397 5.81 0.86 -4.49
N THR A 398 5.88 -0.42 -4.89
CA THR A 398 6.27 -1.49 -3.96
C THR A 398 7.68 -1.32 -3.40
N LEU A 399 8.62 -0.75 -4.16
CA LEU A 399 9.98 -0.50 -3.68
C LEU A 399 10.12 0.77 -2.83
N ILE A 400 9.27 1.77 -3.07
CA ILE A 400 9.19 2.96 -2.21
C ILE A 400 8.50 2.60 -0.89
N ALA A 401 7.40 1.84 -0.91
CA ALA A 401 6.73 1.38 0.31
C ALA A 401 7.56 0.39 1.16
N LYS A 402 8.81 0.10 0.79
CA LYS A 402 9.69 -0.85 1.49
C LYS A 402 10.67 -0.10 2.39
N ASP A 403 10.59 -0.31 3.71
CA ASP A 403 11.57 0.26 4.65
C ASP A 403 12.86 -0.55 4.68
N GLY A 404 13.81 -0.17 3.83
CA GLY A 404 15.06 -0.91 3.64
C GLY A 404 14.82 -2.34 3.12
N LEU A 405 14.68 -3.30 4.04
CA LEU A 405 14.35 -4.71 3.73
C LEU A 405 12.92 -5.09 4.13
N ARG A 406 12.21 -4.25 4.88
CA ARG A 406 10.86 -4.53 5.35
C ARG A 406 9.86 -4.38 4.21
N LEU A 407 9.19 -5.46 3.84
CA LEU A 407 8.21 -5.45 2.75
C LEU A 407 6.84 -5.01 3.28
N ASN A 408 6.71 -3.72 3.61
CA ASN A 408 5.46 -3.22 4.17
C ASN A 408 4.31 -3.41 3.17
N THR A 409 3.12 -3.66 3.71
CA THR A 409 1.91 -3.97 2.94
C THR A 409 1.45 -2.78 2.09
N GLY A 410 1.73 -1.56 2.51
CA GLY A 410 1.58 -0.36 1.70
C GLY A 410 2.02 0.89 2.44
N GLU A 411 1.59 2.03 1.91
CA GLU A 411 1.85 3.34 2.50
C GLU A 411 0.55 4.09 2.79
N ASN A 412 0.62 5.19 3.56
CA ASN A 412 -0.57 5.92 4.00
C ASN A 412 -1.59 5.01 4.73
N GLY A 413 -1.10 4.29 5.74
CA GLY A 413 -1.76 3.14 6.34
C GLY A 413 -0.96 1.87 6.06
N TYR A 414 -1.07 0.84 6.92
CA TYR A 414 -0.32 -0.42 6.85
C TYR A 414 1.16 -0.29 6.47
N ASP A 415 1.82 0.68 7.10
CA ASP A 415 3.27 0.90 7.06
C ASP A 415 4.02 -0.16 7.92
N GLU A 416 3.62 -1.42 7.73
CA GLU A 416 3.97 -2.58 8.53
C GLU A 416 3.96 -3.84 7.67
N GLU A 417 4.60 -4.91 8.17
CA GLU A 417 4.69 -6.19 7.46
C GLU A 417 3.69 -7.21 8.03
N TYR A 418 2.92 -7.82 7.14
CA TYR A 418 2.17 -9.04 7.43
C TYR A 418 2.77 -10.23 6.67
N SER A 419 2.84 -11.40 7.32
CA SER A 419 3.51 -12.61 6.81
C SER A 419 3.02 -13.01 5.41
N HIS A 420 1.69 -13.07 5.24
CA HIS A 420 1.08 -13.50 3.99
C HIS A 420 1.29 -12.50 2.84
N ASP A 421 1.41 -11.21 3.15
CA ASP A 421 1.63 -10.12 2.19
C ASP A 421 3.08 -10.11 1.76
N SER A 422 4.00 -10.11 2.72
CA SER A 422 5.44 -10.08 2.49
C SER A 422 5.91 -11.29 1.67
N ILE A 423 5.37 -12.48 1.95
CA ILE A 423 5.63 -13.69 1.14
C ILE A 423 5.23 -13.45 -0.31
N GLY A 424 4.05 -12.90 -0.51
CA GLY A 424 3.47 -12.69 -1.83
C GLY A 424 4.20 -11.62 -2.63
N ILE A 425 4.54 -10.49 -2.00
CA ILE A 425 5.34 -9.41 -2.59
C ILE A 425 6.68 -9.98 -3.06
N LEU A 426 7.36 -10.75 -2.21
CA LEU A 426 8.66 -11.32 -2.52
C LEU A 426 8.60 -12.38 -3.64
N ALA A 427 7.61 -13.27 -3.59
CA ALA A 427 7.39 -14.26 -4.66
C ALA A 427 7.07 -13.58 -6.00
N THR A 428 6.37 -12.44 -5.97
CA THR A 428 6.13 -11.60 -7.14
C THR A 428 7.43 -11.01 -7.66
N GLN A 429 8.23 -10.34 -6.84
CA GLN A 429 9.51 -9.74 -7.26
C GLN A 429 10.42 -10.75 -7.97
N PHE A 430 10.58 -11.95 -7.39
CA PHE A 430 11.35 -13.02 -8.03
C PHE A 430 10.73 -13.50 -9.35
N SER A 431 9.40 -13.56 -9.43
CA SER A 431 8.68 -13.95 -10.66
C SER A 431 8.87 -12.92 -11.77
N LEU A 432 8.87 -11.62 -11.44
CA LEU A 432 9.15 -10.53 -12.37
C LEU A 432 10.61 -10.47 -12.78
N GLY A 433 11.52 -10.99 -11.95
CA GLY A 433 12.95 -11.13 -12.26
C GLY A 433 13.87 -10.28 -11.40
N ASP A 434 13.33 -9.59 -10.40
CA ASP A 434 14.12 -8.89 -9.42
C ASP A 434 14.63 -9.85 -8.37
N THR A 435 15.90 -10.24 -8.48
CA THR A 435 16.60 -11.02 -7.45
C THR A 435 17.67 -10.19 -6.75
N SER A 436 17.58 -8.86 -6.84
CA SER A 436 18.42 -7.98 -6.03
C SER A 436 18.08 -8.17 -4.55
N GLN A 437 19.09 -8.20 -3.68
CA GLN A 437 18.92 -8.41 -2.23
C GLN A 437 18.14 -9.69 -1.86
N ALA A 438 18.01 -10.66 -2.76
CA ALA A 438 17.11 -11.80 -2.57
C ALA A 438 17.37 -12.57 -1.27
N THR A 439 18.64 -12.86 -0.95
CA THR A 439 19.02 -13.53 0.29
C THR A 439 18.66 -12.69 1.51
N ASP A 440 18.93 -11.38 1.49
CA ASP A 440 18.64 -10.49 2.61
C ASP A 440 17.14 -10.37 2.86
N LEU A 441 16.33 -10.29 1.80
CA LEU A 441 14.87 -10.25 1.87
C LEU A 441 14.29 -11.59 2.37
N LEU A 442 14.81 -12.72 1.90
CA LEU A 442 14.42 -14.04 2.38
C LEU A 442 14.75 -14.23 3.87
N LEU A 443 15.86 -13.66 4.35
CA LEU A 443 16.22 -13.67 5.76
C LEU A 443 15.38 -12.67 6.60
N ARG A 444 15.06 -11.49 6.08
CA ARG A 444 14.09 -10.59 6.73
C ARG A 444 12.72 -11.27 6.89
N LEU A 445 12.29 -12.00 5.86
CA LEU A 445 11.04 -12.74 5.89
C LEU A 445 11.06 -13.85 6.95
N ARG A 446 12.20 -14.50 7.18
CA ARG A 446 12.38 -15.46 8.28
C ARG A 446 12.04 -14.84 9.63
N ASP A 447 12.57 -13.65 9.90
CA ASP A 447 12.35 -12.92 11.16
C ASP A 447 10.86 -12.61 11.36
N LEU A 448 10.16 -12.26 10.26
CA LEU A 448 8.73 -12.04 10.28
C LEU A 448 7.99 -13.34 10.63
N ILE A 449 8.30 -14.44 9.95
CA ILE A 449 7.58 -15.72 10.08
C ILE A 449 7.70 -16.33 11.47
N GLY A 450 8.86 -16.23 12.11
CA GLY A 450 9.05 -16.77 13.45
C GLY A 450 8.35 -15.99 14.57
N GLY A 451 7.86 -14.78 14.30
CA GLY A 451 7.25 -13.88 15.31
C GLY A 451 5.75 -13.63 15.16
N GLN A 452 5.08 -14.18 14.14
CA GLN A 452 3.73 -13.75 13.76
C GLN A 452 2.60 -14.57 14.41
N PRO A 453 1.70 -13.94 15.19
CA PRO A 453 0.52 -14.59 15.77
C PRO A 453 -0.74 -14.51 14.87
N GLN A 454 -0.74 -13.67 13.83
CA GLN A 454 -1.86 -13.43 12.90
C GLN A 454 -1.44 -13.80 11.46
N TYR A 455 -2.40 -14.21 10.63
CA TYR A 455 -2.17 -14.68 9.25
C TYR A 455 -1.22 -15.88 9.22
N VAL A 456 -1.67 -16.97 9.85
CA VAL A 456 -0.88 -18.19 10.03
C VAL A 456 -0.67 -18.91 8.70
N ASP A 457 -1.56 -18.70 7.74
CA ASP A 457 -1.41 -19.13 6.35
C ASP A 457 -0.07 -18.70 5.72
N GLY A 458 0.46 -17.52 6.10
CA GLY A 458 1.80 -17.08 5.73
C GLY A 458 2.89 -18.07 6.20
N VAL A 459 2.81 -18.54 7.44
CA VAL A 459 3.77 -19.54 7.97
C VAL A 459 3.74 -20.81 7.13
N TRP A 460 2.56 -21.29 6.78
CA TRP A 460 2.40 -22.53 6.02
C TRP A 460 2.92 -22.44 4.59
N LYS A 461 2.92 -21.27 3.96
CA LYS A 461 3.44 -21.07 2.60
C LYS A 461 4.83 -20.41 2.52
N TYR A 462 5.56 -20.33 3.64
CA TYR A 462 6.89 -19.71 3.70
C TYR A 462 7.92 -20.33 2.74
N SER A 463 7.80 -21.63 2.43
CA SER A 463 8.67 -22.32 1.46
C SER A 463 8.48 -21.83 0.01
N TRP A 464 7.37 -21.16 -0.31
CA TRP A 464 7.05 -20.71 -1.67
C TRP A 464 8.05 -19.70 -2.24
N PRO A 465 8.37 -18.56 -1.60
CA PRO A 465 9.34 -17.60 -2.12
C PRO A 465 10.73 -18.22 -2.29
N TRP A 466 11.14 -19.15 -1.41
CA TRP A 466 12.38 -19.93 -1.57
C TRP A 466 12.34 -20.83 -2.83
N ALA A 467 11.20 -21.47 -3.10
CA ALA A 467 11.02 -22.29 -4.31
C ALA A 467 11.09 -21.46 -5.59
N VAL A 468 10.44 -20.28 -5.60
CA VAL A 468 10.52 -19.34 -6.74
C VAL A 468 11.95 -18.84 -6.92
N TYR A 469 12.60 -18.41 -5.84
CA TYR A 469 14.02 -18.00 -5.85
C TYR A 469 14.90 -19.08 -6.50
N LEU A 470 14.86 -20.31 -5.96
CA LEU A 470 15.67 -21.42 -6.47
C LEU A 470 15.36 -21.74 -7.92
N ALA A 471 14.08 -21.72 -8.30
CA ALA A 471 13.67 -21.95 -9.68
C ALA A 471 14.30 -20.91 -10.61
N LYS A 472 14.24 -19.63 -10.25
CA LYS A 472 14.73 -18.53 -11.09
C LYS A 472 16.25 -18.36 -11.09
N THR A 473 16.94 -18.63 -9.98
CA THR A 473 18.39 -18.39 -9.87
C THR A 473 19.23 -19.66 -10.05
N GLY A 474 18.71 -20.83 -9.64
CA GLY A 474 19.48 -22.06 -9.53
C GLY A 474 20.45 -22.09 -8.35
N ASP A 475 20.37 -21.13 -7.43
CA ASP A 475 21.25 -21.00 -6.27
C ASP A 475 20.92 -22.04 -5.18
N LEU A 476 21.48 -23.24 -5.35
CA LEU A 476 21.32 -24.36 -4.43
C LEU A 476 22.03 -24.15 -3.09
N ASP A 477 23.15 -23.42 -3.09
CA ASP A 477 23.99 -23.28 -1.90
C ASP A 477 23.29 -22.43 -0.83
N THR A 478 22.70 -21.29 -1.23
CA THR A 478 21.93 -20.44 -0.32
C THR A 478 20.71 -21.16 0.23
N VAL A 479 19.98 -21.90 -0.61
CA VAL A 479 18.81 -22.67 -0.15
C VAL A 479 19.25 -23.78 0.82
N ARG A 480 20.32 -24.51 0.50
CA ARG A 480 20.84 -25.57 1.37
C ARG A 480 21.22 -25.04 2.75
N ALA A 481 21.86 -23.88 2.82
CA ALA A 481 22.27 -23.25 4.08
C ALA A 481 21.09 -22.89 5.01
N HIS A 482 19.86 -22.92 4.50
CA HIS A 482 18.66 -22.44 5.19
C HIS A 482 17.51 -23.44 5.18
N PHE A 483 17.71 -24.61 4.56
CA PHE A 483 16.69 -25.63 4.39
C PHE A 483 16.24 -26.22 5.74
N ASP A 484 17.19 -26.69 6.54
CA ASP A 484 16.98 -27.34 7.84
C ASP A 484 17.67 -26.59 9.00
N THR A 485 18.17 -25.38 8.72
CA THR A 485 18.99 -24.60 9.66
C THR A 485 18.26 -23.32 10.07
N GLU A 486 17.85 -23.28 11.35
CA GLU A 486 17.29 -22.09 12.02
C GLU A 486 18.31 -20.93 12.01
N GLY A 487 17.80 -19.70 12.17
CA GLY A 487 18.64 -18.53 12.36
C GLY A 487 19.28 -18.46 13.76
N PRO A 488 20.15 -17.48 14.02
CA PRO A 488 20.79 -17.30 15.33
C PRO A 488 19.84 -17.21 16.53
N ALA A 489 18.58 -16.81 16.32
CA ALA A 489 17.55 -16.75 17.36
C ALA A 489 16.77 -18.08 17.53
N GLY A 490 17.17 -19.16 16.86
CA GLY A 490 16.53 -20.47 16.92
C GLY A 490 15.11 -20.43 16.35
N ARG A 491 14.15 -21.02 17.06
CA ARG A 491 12.74 -21.15 16.62
C ARG A 491 12.02 -19.87 16.24
N SER A 492 12.44 -18.71 16.75
CA SER A 492 11.89 -17.41 16.32
C SER A 492 12.45 -16.95 14.97
N GLN A 493 13.34 -17.74 14.38
CA GLN A 493 13.90 -17.60 13.04
C GLN A 493 13.90 -18.99 12.38
N PRO A 494 12.72 -19.54 12.05
CA PRO A 494 12.58 -20.93 11.63
C PRO A 494 13.32 -21.24 10.33
N SER A 495 13.75 -22.49 10.17
CA SER A 495 14.18 -23.01 8.87
C SER A 495 13.00 -23.21 7.92
N ILE A 496 13.29 -23.48 6.65
CA ILE A 496 12.25 -23.84 5.66
C ILE A 496 11.54 -25.12 6.13
N ALA A 497 12.29 -26.13 6.61
CA ALA A 497 11.77 -27.39 7.10
C ALA A 497 10.87 -27.21 8.34
N ASP A 498 11.23 -26.36 9.30
CA ASP A 498 10.42 -26.14 10.51
C ASP A 498 8.99 -25.70 10.15
N THR A 499 8.86 -24.75 9.23
CA THR A 499 7.54 -24.26 8.79
C THR A 499 6.76 -25.32 8.01
N ALA A 500 7.43 -26.13 7.20
CA ALA A 500 6.78 -27.23 6.47
C ALA A 500 6.26 -28.29 7.44
N HIS A 501 7.06 -28.70 8.42
CA HIS A 501 6.66 -29.67 9.46
C HIS A 501 5.57 -29.11 10.40
N GLN A 502 5.53 -27.78 10.60
CA GLN A 502 4.44 -27.12 11.32
C GLN A 502 3.08 -27.30 10.65
N ILE A 503 3.01 -27.42 9.31
CA ILE A 503 1.77 -27.71 8.58
C ILE A 503 1.16 -29.01 9.10
N ALA A 504 1.96 -30.07 9.23
CA ALA A 504 1.48 -31.36 9.72
C ALA A 504 0.97 -31.27 11.17
N ALA A 505 1.61 -30.46 12.01
CA ALA A 505 1.19 -30.24 13.39
C ALA A 505 -0.13 -29.43 13.49
N ASP A 506 -0.37 -28.51 12.56
CA ASP A 506 -1.52 -27.61 12.56
C ASP A 506 -2.77 -28.18 11.88
N ARG A 507 -2.70 -29.39 11.32
CA ARG A 507 -3.84 -30.14 10.75
C ARG A 507 -4.77 -30.73 11.81
N THR A 508 -5.23 -29.88 12.72
CA THR A 508 -6.10 -30.26 13.85
C THR A 508 -7.58 -30.03 13.59
N GLY A 509 -7.94 -29.55 12.39
CA GLY A 509 -9.32 -29.33 11.99
C GLY A 509 -10.08 -30.64 11.66
N PRO A 510 -11.42 -30.54 11.45
CA PRO A 510 -12.26 -31.67 11.11
C PRO A 510 -11.73 -32.50 9.94
N GLY A 511 -11.58 -33.82 10.14
CA GLY A 511 -11.11 -34.72 9.08
C GLY A 511 -9.63 -34.58 8.72
N GLY A 512 -8.85 -33.77 9.45
CA GLY A 512 -7.42 -33.57 9.21
C GLY A 512 -7.09 -32.42 8.24
N ILE A 513 -8.04 -31.49 8.05
CA ILE A 513 -7.83 -30.18 7.42
C ILE A 513 -7.08 -29.24 8.37
N MET A 514 -6.73 -28.03 7.90
CA MET A 514 -6.06 -27.04 8.72
C MET A 514 -6.92 -26.58 9.90
N LYS A 515 -6.27 -26.17 11.00
CA LYS A 515 -6.95 -25.64 12.18
C LYS A 515 -7.76 -24.38 11.85
N MET A 516 -8.68 -24.02 12.74
CA MET A 516 -9.39 -22.75 12.67
C MET A 516 -8.40 -21.58 12.83
N THR A 517 -8.52 -20.56 11.99
CA THR A 517 -7.67 -19.36 12.00
C THR A 517 -8.52 -18.09 11.94
N ASN A 518 -7.87 -16.93 12.07
CA ASN A 518 -8.44 -15.61 11.82
C ASN A 518 -7.98 -15.04 10.46
N ASP A 519 -7.56 -15.89 9.51
CA ASP A 519 -6.74 -15.44 8.36
C ASP A 519 -7.49 -14.63 7.30
N ILE A 520 -8.83 -14.53 7.40
CA ILE A 520 -9.68 -13.58 6.64
C ILE A 520 -10.42 -12.60 7.57
N ASP A 521 -9.74 -12.16 8.62
CA ASP A 521 -10.24 -11.28 9.70
C ASP A 521 -11.41 -11.86 10.50
N SER A 522 -11.67 -13.16 10.36
CA SER A 522 -12.77 -13.87 11.00
C SER A 522 -12.34 -15.26 11.40
N ASN A 523 -12.83 -15.73 12.54
CA ASN A 523 -12.55 -17.10 12.98
C ASN A 523 -13.33 -18.11 12.12
N GLY A 524 -12.64 -19.08 11.53
CA GLY A 524 -13.26 -20.15 10.76
C GLY A 524 -12.26 -21.17 10.24
N TYR A 525 -12.78 -22.25 9.63
CA TYR A 525 -11.98 -23.21 8.89
C TYR A 525 -11.97 -22.78 7.43
N TRP A 526 -10.96 -22.03 7.00
CA TRP A 526 -11.01 -21.37 5.70
C TRP A 526 -10.39 -22.23 4.61
N THR A 527 -10.97 -22.18 3.41
CA THR A 527 -10.40 -22.88 2.25
C THR A 527 -9.04 -22.30 1.86
N ILE A 528 -8.78 -21.03 2.20
CA ILE A 528 -7.46 -20.41 1.98
C ILE A 528 -6.35 -21.11 2.78
N ASP A 529 -6.67 -21.61 3.97
CA ASP A 529 -5.71 -22.19 4.90
C ASP A 529 -5.18 -23.51 4.35
N ASP A 530 -6.10 -24.38 3.93
CA ASP A 530 -5.80 -25.64 3.25
C ASP A 530 -5.03 -25.39 1.93
N TYR A 531 -5.40 -24.36 1.15
CA TYR A 531 -4.67 -24.01 -0.07
C TYR A 531 -3.24 -23.54 0.23
N SER A 532 -3.05 -22.66 1.21
CA SER A 532 -1.74 -22.16 1.63
C SER A 532 -0.85 -23.31 2.13
N ALA A 533 -1.40 -24.25 2.91
CA ALA A 533 -0.70 -25.43 3.38
C ALA A 533 -0.32 -26.40 2.24
N LEU A 534 -1.23 -26.66 1.30
CA LEU A 534 -0.91 -27.46 0.10
C LEU A 534 0.17 -26.78 -0.75
N MET A 535 0.09 -25.47 -0.93
CA MET A 535 1.10 -24.68 -1.64
C MET A 535 2.47 -24.76 -0.97
N GLY A 536 2.51 -24.65 0.36
CA GLY A 536 3.71 -24.81 1.17
C GLY A 536 4.36 -26.18 1.06
N LEU A 537 3.56 -27.26 1.16
CA LEU A 537 4.04 -28.63 1.02
C LEU A 537 4.57 -28.91 -0.40
N ALA A 538 3.88 -28.43 -1.44
CA ALA A 538 4.36 -28.56 -2.82
C ALA A 538 5.68 -27.81 -3.06
N SER A 539 5.80 -26.61 -2.51
CA SER A 539 7.03 -25.80 -2.57
C SER A 539 8.18 -26.47 -1.83
N TYR A 540 7.92 -26.98 -0.62
CA TYR A 540 8.91 -27.69 0.19
C TYR A 540 9.39 -28.98 -0.50
N ARG A 541 8.47 -29.77 -1.04
CA ARG A 541 8.78 -30.96 -1.84
C ARG A 541 9.71 -30.63 -3.01
N TYR A 542 9.44 -29.54 -3.75
CA TYR A 542 10.30 -29.09 -4.84
C TYR A 542 11.71 -28.74 -4.35
N LEU A 543 11.83 -27.98 -3.26
CA LEU A 543 13.11 -27.64 -2.65
C LEU A 543 13.90 -28.89 -2.23
N ALA A 544 13.26 -29.80 -1.48
CA ALA A 544 13.84 -31.07 -1.04
C ALA A 544 14.34 -31.90 -2.23
N GLN A 545 13.54 -32.00 -3.29
CA GLN A 545 13.91 -32.71 -4.52
C GLN A 545 15.13 -32.09 -5.20
N ARG A 546 15.18 -30.74 -5.29
CA ARG A 546 16.32 -30.03 -5.89
C ARG A 546 17.60 -30.17 -5.06
N LEU A 547 17.48 -30.32 -3.75
CA LEU A 547 18.59 -30.58 -2.83
C LEU A 547 18.96 -32.07 -2.74
N GLY A 548 18.16 -32.99 -3.29
CA GLY A 548 18.41 -34.43 -3.17
C GLY A 548 18.05 -35.01 -1.81
N GLU A 549 17.23 -34.32 -1.01
CA GLU A 549 16.76 -34.76 0.31
C GLU A 549 15.57 -35.72 0.17
N GLN A 550 15.82 -36.95 -0.31
CA GLN A 550 14.76 -37.89 -0.68
C GLN A 550 13.80 -38.23 0.47
N ALA A 551 14.28 -38.31 1.71
CA ALA A 551 13.41 -38.58 2.87
C ALA A 551 12.39 -37.45 3.09
N GLU A 552 12.79 -36.20 2.90
CA GLU A 552 11.91 -35.04 2.98
C GLU A 552 10.96 -34.95 1.78
N VAL A 553 11.38 -35.40 0.60
CA VAL A 553 10.48 -35.56 -0.56
C VAL A 553 9.37 -36.55 -0.24
N ASP A 554 9.71 -37.75 0.24
CA ASP A 554 8.75 -38.81 0.56
C ASP A 554 7.79 -38.36 1.68
N TRP A 555 8.32 -37.66 2.69
CA TRP A 555 7.52 -37.08 3.77
C TRP A 555 6.56 -36.02 3.25
N ALA A 556 7.04 -35.07 2.44
CA ALA A 556 6.22 -34.00 1.89
C ALA A 556 5.12 -34.54 0.97
N ASP A 557 5.42 -35.55 0.14
CA ASP A 557 4.44 -36.25 -0.68
C ASP A 557 3.35 -36.91 0.18
N GLN A 558 3.74 -37.60 1.26
CA GLN A 558 2.79 -38.21 2.18
C GLN A 558 1.88 -37.17 2.86
N GLN A 559 2.45 -36.05 3.34
CA GLN A 559 1.68 -34.99 3.98
C GLN A 559 0.75 -34.28 2.99
N TYR A 560 1.24 -33.99 1.79
CA TYR A 560 0.49 -33.34 0.74
C TYR A 560 -0.70 -34.20 0.31
N ASP A 561 -0.47 -35.48 0.02
CA ASP A 561 -1.52 -36.41 -0.40
C ASP A 561 -2.58 -36.60 0.68
N SER A 562 -2.15 -36.69 1.95
CA SER A 562 -3.07 -36.79 3.08
C SER A 562 -3.90 -35.52 3.28
N LEU A 563 -3.28 -34.34 3.17
CA LEU A 563 -4.00 -33.06 3.30
C LEU A 563 -4.96 -32.89 2.13
N LEU A 564 -4.53 -33.11 0.90
CA LEU A 564 -5.38 -32.99 -0.29
C LEU A 564 -6.61 -33.91 -0.19
N ALA A 565 -6.43 -35.13 0.30
CA ALA A 565 -7.54 -36.05 0.54
C ALA A 565 -8.52 -35.51 1.60
N ALA A 566 -8.02 -34.96 2.71
CA ALA A 566 -8.84 -34.36 3.76
C ALA A 566 -9.60 -33.11 3.23
N THR A 567 -8.90 -32.20 2.56
CA THR A 567 -9.46 -31.00 1.94
C THR A 567 -10.57 -31.38 0.96
N ASN A 568 -10.31 -32.34 0.06
CA ASN A 568 -11.28 -32.79 -0.93
C ASN A 568 -12.50 -33.47 -0.30
N ALA A 569 -12.30 -34.34 0.70
CA ALA A 569 -13.39 -35.01 1.39
C ALA A 569 -14.29 -34.01 2.12
N THR A 570 -13.68 -33.04 2.81
CA THR A 570 -14.40 -32.01 3.54
C THR A 570 -15.16 -31.07 2.61
N LEU A 571 -14.53 -30.55 1.54
CA LEU A 571 -15.22 -29.71 0.56
C LEU A 571 -16.36 -30.45 -0.13
N ALA A 572 -16.13 -31.68 -0.59
CA ALA A 572 -17.16 -32.49 -1.23
C ALA A 572 -18.36 -32.72 -0.30
N LYS A 573 -18.10 -32.96 0.99
CA LYS A 573 -19.14 -33.11 2.00
C LYS A 573 -19.91 -31.80 2.21
N THR A 574 -19.21 -30.68 2.41
CA THR A 574 -19.84 -29.37 2.64
C THR A 574 -20.69 -28.94 1.45
N MET A 575 -20.18 -29.13 0.23
CA MET A 575 -20.92 -28.84 -0.99
C MET A 575 -22.15 -29.74 -1.12
N ALA A 576 -22.04 -31.04 -0.86
CA ALA A 576 -23.17 -31.96 -0.93
C ALA A 576 -24.24 -31.68 0.14
N ASP A 577 -23.83 -31.41 1.38
CA ASP A 577 -24.74 -31.13 2.50
C ASP A 577 -25.52 -29.82 2.31
N ASN A 578 -24.97 -28.87 1.55
CA ASN A 578 -25.55 -27.54 1.33
C ASN A 578 -26.02 -27.29 -0.11
N ASP A 579 -26.01 -28.31 -0.98
CA ASP A 579 -26.38 -28.22 -2.40
C ASP A 579 -25.62 -27.12 -3.17
N LEU A 580 -24.28 -27.09 -3.00
CA LEU A 580 -23.40 -26.10 -3.63
C LEU A 580 -22.75 -26.65 -4.89
N ASP A 581 -22.74 -25.86 -5.95
CA ASP A 581 -22.03 -26.11 -7.21
C ASP A 581 -20.73 -25.29 -7.35
N TYR A 582 -20.36 -24.55 -6.30
CA TYR A 582 -19.20 -23.67 -6.21
C TYR A 582 -18.33 -23.99 -4.98
N LEU A 583 -17.12 -23.43 -4.93
CA LEU A 583 -16.24 -23.54 -3.76
C LEU A 583 -16.66 -22.54 -2.68
N PRO A 584 -17.12 -22.99 -1.50
CA PRO A 584 -17.31 -22.09 -0.38
C PRO A 584 -15.95 -21.55 0.10
N CYS A 585 -15.95 -20.34 0.67
CA CYS A 585 -14.75 -19.77 1.30
C CYS A 585 -14.40 -20.48 2.62
N SER A 586 -15.40 -21.13 3.25
CA SER A 586 -15.24 -22.00 4.42
C SER A 586 -15.22 -23.46 4.02
N MET A 587 -14.34 -24.23 4.65
CA MET A 587 -14.27 -25.68 4.49
C MET A 587 -15.54 -26.38 4.99
N VAL A 588 -16.25 -25.82 5.98
CA VAL A 588 -17.32 -26.53 6.73
C VAL A 588 -18.68 -25.84 6.70
N GLU A 589 -18.79 -24.68 6.06
CA GLU A 589 -20.02 -23.88 5.99
C GLU A 589 -20.25 -23.33 4.57
N SER A 590 -21.52 -23.17 4.18
CA SER A 590 -21.86 -22.44 2.95
C SER A 590 -21.57 -20.94 3.09
N ASN A 591 -21.38 -20.24 1.97
CA ASN A 591 -21.10 -18.80 1.99
C ASN A 591 -22.25 -17.97 2.59
N THR A 592 -23.49 -18.48 2.61
CA THR A 592 -24.63 -17.83 3.27
C THR A 592 -24.62 -17.97 4.80
N ALA A 593 -23.81 -18.88 5.35
CA ALA A 593 -23.74 -19.19 6.77
C ALA A 593 -22.45 -18.68 7.45
N ASN A 594 -21.57 -18.02 6.70
CA ASN A 594 -20.28 -17.54 7.19
C ASN A 594 -20.04 -16.06 6.82
N ARG A 595 -18.80 -15.56 6.97
CA ARG A 595 -18.42 -14.16 6.67
C ARG A 595 -18.72 -13.75 5.23
N CYS A 596 -18.63 -14.65 4.26
CA CYS A 596 -18.79 -14.41 2.82
C CYS A 596 -20.27 -14.27 2.36
N THR A 597 -21.18 -13.96 3.29
CA THR A 597 -22.62 -13.84 3.04
C THR A 597 -22.98 -12.57 2.26
N VAL A 598 -22.17 -11.51 2.40
CA VAL A 598 -22.29 -10.28 1.60
C VAL A 598 -21.69 -10.53 0.22
N ALA A 599 -22.47 -10.28 -0.84
CA ALA A 599 -22.05 -10.56 -2.22
C ALA A 599 -20.84 -9.73 -2.67
N THR A 600 -20.74 -8.48 -2.19
CA THR A 600 -19.68 -7.52 -2.52
C THR A 600 -18.50 -7.56 -1.53
N ASP A 601 -18.49 -8.52 -0.59
CA ASP A 601 -17.32 -8.80 0.24
C ASP A 601 -16.41 -9.77 -0.52
N ALA A 602 -15.26 -9.29 -0.98
CA ALA A 602 -14.34 -10.01 -1.86
C ALA A 602 -13.76 -11.30 -1.24
N ASN A 603 -13.95 -11.53 0.07
CA ASN A 603 -13.54 -12.76 0.73
C ASN A 603 -14.14 -14.04 0.13
N TRP A 604 -15.24 -13.95 -0.65
CA TRP A 604 -15.74 -15.10 -1.40
C TRP A 604 -14.69 -15.70 -2.36
N ALA A 605 -13.75 -14.89 -2.86
CA ALA A 605 -12.67 -15.29 -3.76
C ALA A 605 -11.32 -15.46 -3.05
N ALA A 606 -11.27 -15.33 -1.72
CA ALA A 606 -10.05 -15.44 -0.91
C ALA A 606 -9.13 -16.64 -1.28
N PRO A 607 -9.65 -17.87 -1.54
CA PRO A 607 -8.79 -19.00 -1.90
C PRO A 607 -8.01 -18.82 -3.20
N PHE A 608 -8.52 -18.02 -4.13
CA PHE A 608 -7.91 -17.80 -5.44
C PHE A 608 -6.71 -16.87 -5.41
N LEU A 609 -6.66 -15.98 -4.43
CA LEU A 609 -5.54 -15.06 -4.26
C LEU A 609 -4.67 -15.41 -3.06
N PHE A 610 -5.20 -15.54 -1.85
CA PHE A 610 -4.36 -15.67 -0.66
C PHE A 610 -3.75 -17.07 -0.57
N GLY A 611 -4.51 -18.10 -0.95
CA GLY A 611 -4.06 -19.50 -0.92
C GLY A 611 -3.03 -19.87 -2.01
N ARG A 612 -3.06 -19.18 -3.17
CA ARG A 612 -2.17 -19.35 -4.36
C ARG A 612 -2.11 -20.76 -4.99
N TRP A 613 -2.67 -21.79 -4.37
CA TRP A 613 -2.54 -23.18 -4.78
C TRP A 613 -3.06 -23.48 -6.19
N ALA A 614 -4.19 -22.88 -6.60
CA ALA A 614 -4.82 -23.19 -7.89
C ALA A 614 -3.89 -22.93 -9.09
N TRP A 615 -3.24 -21.76 -9.13
CA TRP A 615 -2.37 -21.38 -10.24
C TRP A 615 -0.88 -21.60 -9.91
N ASP A 616 -0.36 -21.05 -8.82
CA ASP A 616 1.07 -21.19 -8.50
C ASP A 616 1.44 -22.62 -8.12
N GLY A 617 0.52 -23.36 -7.49
CA GLY A 617 0.71 -24.80 -7.27
C GLY A 617 0.84 -25.56 -8.60
N TYR A 618 0.05 -25.21 -9.62
CA TYR A 618 0.18 -25.78 -10.97
C TYR A 618 1.54 -25.44 -11.62
N LEU A 619 2.03 -24.21 -11.44
CA LEU A 619 3.36 -23.80 -11.90
C LEU A 619 4.48 -24.58 -11.19
N LEU A 620 4.31 -24.89 -9.91
CA LEU A 620 5.23 -25.74 -9.14
C LEU A 620 5.06 -27.25 -9.40
N GLY A 621 4.11 -27.65 -10.26
CA GLY A 621 3.86 -29.06 -10.56
C GLY A 621 3.16 -29.82 -9.43
N ALA A 622 2.44 -29.12 -8.55
CA ALA A 622 1.63 -29.73 -7.52
C ALA A 622 0.53 -30.62 -8.13
N ARG A 623 0.26 -31.76 -7.49
CA ARG A 623 -0.84 -32.65 -7.89
C ARG A 623 -2.18 -32.01 -7.47
N GLN A 624 -3.08 -31.77 -8.43
CA GLN A 624 -4.36 -31.10 -8.16
C GLN A 624 -5.51 -31.99 -8.64
N GLU A 625 -6.50 -32.21 -7.77
CA GLU A 625 -7.71 -32.98 -8.07
C GLU A 625 -8.82 -32.60 -7.09
N GLY A 626 -10.05 -33.09 -7.36
CA GLY A 626 -11.21 -32.88 -6.49
C GLY A 626 -11.89 -31.53 -6.68
N PRO A 627 -12.85 -31.19 -5.78
CA PRO A 627 -13.69 -30.01 -5.92
C PRO A 627 -12.90 -28.72 -6.09
N ALA A 628 -11.81 -28.58 -5.34
CA ALA A 628 -10.90 -27.43 -5.38
C ALA A 628 -10.39 -27.10 -6.79
N LEU A 629 -10.22 -28.10 -7.66
CA LEU A 629 -9.85 -27.89 -9.06
C LEU A 629 -11.09 -27.78 -9.97
N THR A 630 -12.09 -28.63 -9.78
CA THR A 630 -13.22 -28.75 -10.72
C THR A 630 -14.24 -27.61 -10.61
N ALA A 631 -14.30 -26.92 -9.48
CA ALA A 631 -15.27 -25.86 -9.22
C ALA A 631 -14.70 -24.43 -9.39
N ILE A 632 -13.51 -24.25 -9.97
CA ILE A 632 -12.93 -22.91 -10.18
C ILE A 632 -13.88 -22.02 -11.00
N ASP A 633 -14.28 -22.48 -12.20
CA ASP A 633 -15.13 -21.68 -13.08
C ASP A 633 -16.54 -21.47 -12.53
N SER A 634 -17.12 -22.47 -11.86
CA SER A 634 -18.44 -22.32 -11.22
C SER A 634 -18.39 -21.37 -10.01
N THR A 635 -17.24 -21.26 -9.34
CA THR A 635 -17.05 -20.28 -8.26
C THR A 635 -17.01 -18.85 -8.78
N TYR A 636 -16.30 -18.59 -9.87
CA TYR A 636 -16.37 -17.28 -10.53
C TYR A 636 -17.80 -16.98 -11.00
N ALA A 637 -18.47 -17.95 -11.64
CA ALA A 637 -19.86 -17.79 -12.09
C ALA A 637 -20.82 -17.47 -10.92
N TYR A 638 -20.65 -18.16 -9.79
CA TYR A 638 -21.41 -17.91 -8.57
C TYR A 638 -21.15 -16.51 -7.99
N GLY A 639 -19.88 -16.12 -7.84
CA GLY A 639 -19.50 -14.82 -7.28
C GLY A 639 -20.02 -13.66 -8.11
N PHE A 640 -19.69 -13.64 -9.41
CA PHE A 640 -20.19 -12.60 -10.32
C PHE A 640 -21.71 -12.65 -10.49
N GLY A 641 -22.32 -13.83 -10.46
CA GLY A 641 -23.78 -13.98 -10.49
C GLY A 641 -24.48 -13.38 -9.27
N ARG A 642 -23.87 -13.49 -8.08
CA ARG A 642 -24.35 -12.86 -6.84
C ARG A 642 -24.19 -11.35 -6.84
N ILE A 643 -23.05 -10.86 -7.35
CA ILE A 643 -22.78 -9.43 -7.48
C ILE A 643 -23.74 -8.80 -8.50
N GLY A 644 -23.96 -9.43 -9.64
CA GLY A 644 -24.84 -8.93 -10.69
C GLY A 644 -24.46 -7.51 -11.12
N ASP A 645 -25.45 -6.63 -11.26
CA ASP A 645 -25.26 -5.23 -11.66
C ASP A 645 -24.91 -4.29 -10.49
N SER A 646 -24.66 -4.82 -9.29
CA SER A 646 -24.35 -3.98 -8.11
C SER A 646 -22.97 -3.36 -8.16
N LEU A 647 -22.03 -3.97 -8.89
CA LEU A 647 -20.67 -3.49 -9.13
C LEU A 647 -20.35 -3.52 -10.64
N PRO A 648 -19.29 -2.82 -11.09
CA PRO A 648 -18.81 -2.96 -12.46
C PRO A 648 -18.50 -4.41 -12.83
N ALA A 649 -18.62 -4.74 -14.11
CA ALA A 649 -18.15 -6.02 -14.61
C ALA A 649 -16.67 -6.22 -14.28
N HIS A 650 -16.28 -7.45 -13.92
CA HIS A 650 -14.92 -7.82 -13.50
C HIS A 650 -14.49 -7.33 -12.11
N ASP A 651 -15.42 -6.78 -11.33
CA ASP A 651 -15.19 -6.41 -9.93
C ASP A 651 -15.59 -7.53 -8.97
N PHE A 652 -14.69 -7.91 -8.08
CA PHE A 652 -14.91 -8.91 -7.04
C PHE A 652 -15.51 -8.31 -5.76
N GLY A 653 -15.49 -6.97 -5.65
CA GLY A 653 -15.89 -6.24 -4.46
C GLY A 653 -14.71 -5.78 -3.60
N GLY A 654 -15.05 -5.28 -2.42
CA GLY A 654 -14.11 -4.81 -1.40
C GLY A 654 -14.23 -5.57 -0.08
N TYR A 655 -13.81 -4.96 1.01
CA TYR A 655 -13.86 -5.46 2.38
C TYR A 655 -14.70 -4.55 3.28
N PRO A 656 -15.06 -5.01 4.49
CA PRO A 656 -15.76 -4.19 5.47
C PRO A 656 -15.12 -2.80 5.62
N GLY A 657 -15.96 -1.77 5.54
CA GLY A 657 -15.54 -0.36 5.52
C GLY A 657 -15.61 0.28 4.13
N ALA A 658 -15.38 -0.47 3.05
CA ALA A 658 -15.54 0.04 1.68
C ALA A 658 -15.74 -1.09 0.66
N LEU A 659 -16.97 -1.54 0.44
CA LEU A 659 -17.28 -2.77 -0.31
C LEU A 659 -17.33 -2.64 -1.84
N TYR A 660 -16.91 -1.51 -2.44
CA TYR A 660 -17.06 -1.31 -3.88
C TYR A 660 -16.03 -2.12 -4.67
N ALA A 661 -14.75 -1.95 -4.35
CA ALA A 661 -13.66 -2.63 -5.04
C ALA A 661 -12.45 -2.77 -4.12
N SER A 662 -11.50 -3.65 -4.47
CA SER A 662 -10.24 -3.82 -3.75
C SER A 662 -9.01 -3.73 -4.66
N ALA A 663 -7.85 -3.44 -4.07
CA ALA A 663 -6.55 -3.51 -4.75
C ALA A 663 -6.18 -4.94 -5.23
N TYR A 664 -6.91 -5.95 -4.76
CA TYR A 664 -6.67 -7.37 -5.05
C TYR A 664 -7.43 -7.89 -6.26
N ASN A 665 -8.34 -7.11 -6.84
CA ASN A 665 -9.24 -7.52 -7.92
C ASN A 665 -8.53 -8.26 -9.07
N ALA A 666 -7.44 -7.71 -9.61
CA ALA A 666 -6.66 -8.37 -10.65
C ALA A 666 -5.99 -9.69 -10.17
N GLY A 667 -5.55 -9.72 -8.92
CA GLY A 667 -4.99 -10.90 -8.27
C GLY A 667 -6.00 -12.03 -8.11
N TYR A 668 -7.26 -11.73 -7.79
CA TYR A 668 -8.33 -12.72 -7.68
C TYR A 668 -8.63 -13.45 -8.99
N GLY A 669 -8.34 -12.84 -10.14
CA GLY A 669 -8.45 -13.48 -11.45
C GLY A 669 -7.43 -14.60 -11.69
N ALA A 670 -6.37 -14.72 -10.88
CA ALA A 670 -5.24 -15.61 -11.16
C ALA A 670 -5.64 -17.10 -11.22
N ALA A 671 -6.56 -17.55 -10.37
CA ALA A 671 -7.05 -18.93 -10.41
C ALA A 671 -7.82 -19.26 -11.71
N GLY A 672 -8.38 -18.24 -12.38
CA GLY A 672 -9.01 -18.37 -13.70
C GLY A 672 -8.06 -18.89 -14.77
N LEU A 673 -6.75 -18.62 -14.63
CA LEU A 673 -5.74 -19.25 -15.49
C LEU A 673 -5.77 -20.78 -15.33
N ARG A 674 -6.10 -21.34 -14.17
CA ARG A 674 -6.21 -22.79 -14.03
C ARG A 674 -7.53 -23.36 -14.59
N GLY A 675 -8.57 -22.54 -14.66
CA GLY A 675 -9.88 -22.85 -15.25
C GLY A 675 -9.94 -22.71 -16.78
N ASP A 676 -11.16 -22.64 -17.32
CA ASP A 676 -11.44 -22.59 -18.75
C ASP A 676 -12.14 -21.30 -19.17
N ALA A 677 -13.20 -20.89 -18.47
CA ALA A 677 -14.06 -19.77 -18.85
C ALA A 677 -13.56 -18.39 -18.41
N TYR A 678 -12.75 -18.32 -17.34
CA TYR A 678 -12.34 -17.06 -16.69
C TYR A 678 -10.84 -16.77 -16.84
N ARG A 679 -10.20 -17.32 -17.87
CA ARG A 679 -8.74 -17.20 -18.06
C ARG A 679 -8.26 -15.76 -18.25
N ASP A 680 -9.08 -14.88 -18.80
CA ASP A 680 -8.73 -13.47 -19.03
C ASP A 680 -9.09 -12.53 -17.87
N GLU A 681 -9.63 -13.06 -16.77
CA GLU A 681 -10.20 -12.27 -15.68
C GLU A 681 -9.17 -11.33 -15.03
N SER A 682 -7.93 -11.78 -14.82
CA SER A 682 -6.90 -10.90 -14.23
C SER A 682 -6.65 -9.65 -15.05
N ILE A 683 -6.59 -9.76 -16.38
CA ILE A 683 -6.38 -8.60 -17.26
C ILE A 683 -7.63 -7.70 -17.24
N ARG A 684 -8.83 -8.28 -17.30
CA ARG A 684 -10.08 -7.52 -17.29
C ARG A 684 -10.31 -6.78 -15.98
N ALA A 685 -10.08 -7.43 -14.85
CA ALA A 685 -10.16 -6.84 -13.52
C ALA A 685 -9.12 -5.73 -13.35
N TYR A 686 -7.90 -5.87 -13.87
CA TYR A 686 -6.91 -4.79 -13.82
C TYR A 686 -7.34 -3.57 -14.67
N GLN A 687 -7.91 -3.80 -15.85
CA GLN A 687 -8.49 -2.73 -16.66
C GLN A 687 -9.63 -2.01 -15.94
N MET A 688 -10.49 -2.76 -15.23
CA MET A 688 -11.55 -2.20 -14.39
C MET A 688 -10.97 -1.34 -13.25
N MET A 689 -9.94 -1.85 -12.55
CA MET A 689 -9.26 -1.10 -11.49
C MET A 689 -8.67 0.23 -11.98
N ILE A 690 -8.00 0.22 -13.14
CA ILE A 690 -7.45 1.44 -13.75
C ILE A 690 -8.58 2.40 -14.14
N ALA A 691 -9.70 1.88 -14.66
CA ALA A 691 -10.79 2.73 -15.11
C ALA A 691 -11.61 3.36 -13.98
N HIS A 692 -11.70 2.73 -12.81
CA HIS A 692 -12.73 3.06 -11.82
C HIS A 692 -12.27 3.25 -10.37
N THR A 693 -11.08 2.78 -9.98
CA THR A 693 -10.77 2.62 -8.54
C THR A 693 -9.42 3.21 -8.12
N GLN A 694 -8.76 3.95 -9.02
CA GLN A 694 -7.51 4.64 -8.69
C GLN A 694 -7.73 5.72 -7.63
N SER A 695 -7.03 5.62 -6.50
CA SER A 695 -6.95 6.71 -5.50
C SER A 695 -5.85 7.71 -5.83
N GLY A 696 -4.90 7.33 -6.68
CA GLY A 696 -3.93 8.20 -7.33
C GLY A 696 -3.42 7.51 -8.59
N PRO A 697 -2.56 8.15 -9.41
CA PRO A 697 -2.04 7.55 -10.63
C PRO A 697 -1.40 6.18 -10.36
N TYR A 698 -2.07 5.10 -10.76
CA TYR A 698 -1.71 3.70 -10.48
C TYR A 698 -1.50 3.40 -8.98
N SER A 699 -2.26 4.07 -8.13
CA SER A 699 -2.35 3.84 -6.69
C SER A 699 -3.78 3.43 -6.34
N TRP A 700 -3.92 2.47 -5.42
CA TRP A 700 -5.21 1.95 -4.97
C TRP A 700 -5.22 1.79 -3.46
N TRP A 701 -6.39 2.02 -2.88
CA TRP A 701 -6.72 1.57 -1.53
C TRP A 701 -6.86 0.05 -1.49
N GLU A 702 -6.51 -0.56 -0.36
CA GLU A 702 -6.83 -1.99 -0.12
C GLU A 702 -8.30 -2.25 -0.43
N SER A 703 -9.18 -1.41 0.12
CA SER A 703 -10.59 -1.37 -0.22
C SER A 703 -11.07 0.05 -0.48
N ALA A 704 -11.85 0.20 -1.55
CA ALA A 704 -12.32 1.49 -2.04
C ALA A 704 -13.84 1.56 -2.04
N SER A 705 -14.35 2.79 -1.87
CA SER A 705 -15.76 3.11 -2.04
C SER A 705 -16.12 3.34 -3.51
N ALA A 706 -17.41 3.51 -3.79
CA ALA A 706 -17.87 3.84 -5.13
C ALA A 706 -17.31 5.20 -5.60
N PRO A 707 -17.19 5.42 -6.93
CA PRO A 707 -16.71 6.68 -7.46
C PRO A 707 -17.53 7.88 -7.02
N ASN A 708 -16.87 8.98 -6.68
CA ASN A 708 -17.53 10.24 -6.38
C ASN A 708 -17.60 11.11 -7.65
N PRO A 709 -18.80 11.43 -8.18
CA PRO A 709 -18.94 12.25 -9.38
C PRO A 709 -18.52 13.71 -9.18
N GLU A 710 -18.32 14.15 -7.93
CA GLU A 710 -17.85 15.49 -7.57
C GLU A 710 -16.32 15.60 -7.51
N GLN A 711 -15.57 14.51 -7.78
CA GLN A 711 -14.11 14.53 -7.78
C GLN A 711 -13.57 15.52 -8.84
N PRO A 712 -12.62 16.41 -8.48
CA PRO A 712 -12.04 17.35 -9.44
C PRO A 712 -11.10 16.64 -10.42
N TRP A 713 -10.51 15.50 -10.04
CA TRP A 713 -9.69 14.69 -10.94
C TRP A 713 -10.54 14.07 -12.06
N VAL A 714 -10.17 14.38 -13.31
CA VAL A 714 -10.81 13.79 -14.50
C VAL A 714 -10.72 12.26 -14.46
N GLY A 715 -11.87 11.60 -14.45
CA GLY A 715 -11.99 10.15 -14.49
C GLY A 715 -13.12 9.66 -13.59
N SER A 716 -13.03 8.39 -13.20
CA SER A 716 -13.93 7.75 -12.24
C SER A 716 -13.07 7.26 -11.09
N HIS A 717 -13.14 7.95 -9.95
CA HIS A 717 -12.23 7.74 -8.82
C HIS A 717 -13.04 7.63 -7.52
N PRO A 718 -12.61 6.77 -6.58
CA PRO A 718 -13.36 6.49 -5.35
C PRO A 718 -13.54 7.76 -4.50
N ALA A 719 -14.61 7.78 -3.70
CA ALA A 719 -14.85 8.86 -2.74
C ALA A 719 -13.90 8.80 -1.54
N HIS A 720 -13.51 7.59 -1.17
CA HIS A 720 -12.58 7.27 -0.08
C HIS A 720 -12.17 5.81 -0.17
N GLY A 721 -11.16 5.40 0.60
CA GLY A 721 -10.88 4.00 0.89
C GLY A 721 -10.29 3.77 2.28
N ASN A 722 -9.97 2.50 2.57
CA ASN A 722 -9.39 2.04 3.83
C ASN A 722 -8.21 1.08 3.60
N GLY A 723 -7.54 0.70 4.69
CA GLY A 723 -6.28 -0.05 4.66
C GLY A 723 -5.11 0.89 4.40
N SER A 724 -4.45 0.74 3.25
CA SER A 724 -3.33 1.56 2.80
C SER A 724 -3.50 2.00 1.34
N ALA A 725 -2.86 3.10 0.93
CA ALA A 725 -2.76 3.55 -0.45
C ALA A 725 -1.46 4.36 -0.70
N PRO A 726 -0.59 3.94 -1.64
CA PRO A 726 -0.72 2.73 -2.45
C PRO A 726 -0.64 1.45 -1.61
N HIS A 727 -1.54 0.52 -1.90
CA HIS A 727 -1.54 -0.80 -1.30
C HIS A 727 -0.58 -1.73 -2.07
N ALA A 728 0.67 -1.81 -1.60
CA ALA A 728 1.78 -2.47 -2.28
C ALA A 728 1.55 -3.96 -2.54
N TRP A 729 0.92 -4.68 -1.60
CA TRP A 729 0.64 -6.11 -1.80
C TRP A 729 -0.32 -6.34 -2.97
N GLY A 730 -1.52 -5.77 -2.94
CA GLY A 730 -2.50 -5.86 -4.03
C GLY A 730 -1.93 -5.45 -5.40
N ILE A 731 -1.19 -4.33 -5.46
CA ILE A 731 -0.48 -3.90 -6.66
C ILE A 731 0.48 -4.98 -7.19
N SER A 732 1.29 -5.57 -6.31
CA SER A 732 2.21 -6.62 -6.73
C SER A 732 1.46 -7.86 -7.27
N THR A 733 0.31 -8.22 -6.69
CA THR A 733 -0.49 -9.34 -7.18
C THR A 733 -1.04 -9.08 -8.58
N ALA A 734 -1.47 -7.85 -8.87
CA ALA A 734 -1.94 -7.43 -10.18
C ALA A 734 -0.83 -7.54 -11.22
N ASN A 735 0.39 -7.10 -10.88
CA ASN A 735 1.56 -7.19 -11.76
C ASN A 735 1.94 -8.63 -12.07
N LYS A 736 1.94 -9.51 -11.06
CA LYS A 736 2.21 -10.93 -11.27
C LYS A 736 1.13 -11.58 -12.15
N ALA A 737 -0.14 -11.31 -11.86
CA ALA A 737 -1.25 -11.89 -12.60
C ALA A 737 -1.28 -11.44 -14.07
N LEU A 738 -0.93 -10.17 -14.34
CA LEU A 738 -0.74 -9.66 -15.70
C LEU A 738 0.39 -10.40 -16.43
N LEU A 739 1.57 -10.54 -15.82
CA LEU A 739 2.68 -11.27 -16.44
C LEU A 739 2.30 -12.73 -16.72
N ASP A 740 1.76 -13.44 -15.73
CA ASP A 740 1.39 -14.85 -15.85
C ASP A 740 0.30 -15.10 -16.90
N SER A 741 -0.61 -14.14 -17.10
CA SER A 741 -1.63 -14.19 -18.16
C SER A 741 -1.01 -14.18 -19.55
N LEU A 742 0.14 -13.51 -19.70
CA LEU A 742 0.86 -13.39 -20.97
C LEU A 742 1.85 -14.54 -21.15
N VAL A 743 2.68 -14.81 -20.13
CA VAL A 743 3.72 -15.84 -20.12
C VAL A 743 3.99 -16.29 -18.70
N ALA A 744 3.95 -17.61 -18.46
CA ALA A 744 4.40 -18.22 -17.22
C ALA A 744 5.26 -19.46 -17.52
N GLN A 745 6.06 -19.90 -16.56
CA GLN A 745 6.85 -21.13 -16.71
C GLN A 745 6.60 -22.09 -15.55
N ARG A 746 6.36 -23.36 -15.88
CA ARG A 746 6.28 -24.45 -14.92
C ARG A 746 7.68 -24.95 -14.55
N VAL A 747 7.85 -25.48 -13.34
CA VAL A 747 9.14 -25.97 -12.85
C VAL A 747 9.69 -27.19 -13.60
N ASP A 748 8.88 -27.85 -14.43
CA ASP A 748 9.31 -28.89 -15.39
C ASP A 748 9.87 -28.30 -16.71
N GLY A 749 9.94 -26.98 -16.81
CA GLY A 749 10.51 -26.22 -17.93
C GLY A 749 9.49 -25.82 -19.00
N ASP A 750 8.23 -26.27 -18.91
CA ASP A 750 7.20 -25.91 -19.88
C ASP A 750 6.90 -24.40 -19.81
N LEU A 751 6.94 -23.73 -20.96
CA LEU A 751 6.55 -22.33 -21.09
C LEU A 751 5.09 -22.23 -21.52
N LEU A 752 4.25 -21.64 -20.68
CA LEU A 752 2.86 -21.32 -20.97
C LEU A 752 2.82 -19.94 -21.62
N VAL A 753 2.19 -19.81 -22.79
CA VAL A 753 2.13 -18.54 -23.53
C VAL A 753 0.69 -18.22 -23.92
N GLY A 754 0.25 -17.02 -23.55
CA GLY A 754 -1.00 -16.40 -23.98
C GLY A 754 -2.25 -16.81 -23.19
N ARG A 755 -2.10 -17.60 -22.13
CA ARG A 755 -3.21 -18.32 -21.50
C ARG A 755 -4.34 -17.43 -21.02
N GLY A 756 -4.03 -16.23 -20.54
CA GLY A 756 -4.99 -15.22 -20.11
C GLY A 756 -5.16 -14.04 -21.07
N VAL A 757 -4.64 -14.12 -22.30
CA VAL A 757 -4.80 -13.03 -23.29
C VAL A 757 -6.27 -12.90 -23.70
N PRO A 758 -6.90 -11.72 -23.53
CA PRO A 758 -8.28 -11.51 -23.96
C PRO A 758 -8.45 -11.71 -25.47
N ASN A 759 -9.58 -12.28 -25.90
CA ASN A 759 -9.88 -12.45 -27.32
C ASN A 759 -9.90 -11.11 -28.09
N SER A 760 -10.27 -10.01 -27.42
CA SER A 760 -10.28 -8.65 -27.98
C SER A 760 -8.89 -8.10 -28.33
N TRP A 761 -7.82 -8.76 -27.88
CA TRP A 761 -6.44 -8.37 -28.17
C TRP A 761 -5.89 -9.04 -29.44
N LEU A 762 -6.55 -10.07 -29.95
CA LEU A 762 -6.09 -10.78 -31.15
C LEU A 762 -6.15 -9.87 -32.38
N GLY A 763 -5.16 -10.01 -33.26
CA GLY A 763 -4.93 -9.10 -34.39
C GLY A 763 -4.13 -7.84 -34.04
N LYS A 764 -3.86 -7.59 -32.74
CA LYS A 764 -2.92 -6.57 -32.28
C LYS A 764 -1.64 -7.24 -31.76
N PRO A 765 -0.46 -6.64 -32.00
CA PRO A 765 0.80 -7.22 -31.53
C PRO A 765 0.87 -7.23 -29.99
N ILE A 766 1.34 -8.34 -29.44
CA ILE A 766 1.70 -8.51 -28.03
C ILE A 766 3.17 -8.93 -27.99
N ARG A 767 4.00 -8.18 -27.28
CA ARG A 767 5.42 -8.48 -27.11
C ARG A 767 5.81 -8.39 -25.64
N VAL A 768 6.39 -9.47 -25.14
CA VAL A 768 6.97 -9.54 -23.80
C VAL A 768 8.39 -10.07 -23.92
N SER A 769 9.35 -9.42 -23.27
CA SER A 769 10.76 -9.83 -23.30
C SER A 769 11.38 -9.87 -21.92
N ASN A 770 12.62 -10.35 -21.83
CA ASN A 770 13.37 -10.53 -20.59
C ASN A 770 12.62 -11.32 -19.49
N VAL A 771 11.71 -12.23 -19.86
CA VAL A 771 10.92 -13.00 -18.89
C VAL A 771 11.83 -14.02 -18.20
N PRO A 772 11.92 -14.03 -16.86
CA PRO A 772 12.70 -15.00 -16.10
C PRO A 772 12.27 -16.44 -16.32
N THR A 773 13.20 -17.28 -16.76
CA THR A 773 13.02 -18.74 -16.82
C THR A 773 13.89 -19.44 -15.77
N LEU A 774 13.87 -20.77 -15.76
CA LEU A 774 14.67 -21.57 -14.84
C LEU A 774 16.16 -21.26 -14.93
N ASN A 775 16.84 -21.34 -13.78
CA ASN A 775 18.31 -21.28 -13.62
C ASN A 775 18.96 -20.08 -14.35
N GLY A 776 18.42 -18.87 -14.15
CA GLY A 776 18.95 -17.61 -14.68
C GLY A 776 18.64 -17.36 -16.16
N GLY A 777 17.89 -18.24 -16.83
CA GLY A 777 17.51 -18.06 -18.22
C GLY A 777 16.52 -16.91 -18.44
N ARG A 778 16.42 -16.46 -19.69
CA ARG A 778 15.48 -15.43 -20.14
C ARG A 778 14.84 -15.84 -21.46
N VAL A 779 13.56 -15.50 -21.61
CA VAL A 779 12.79 -15.72 -22.84
C VAL A 779 12.07 -14.43 -23.27
N ALA A 780 11.84 -14.31 -24.57
CA ALA A 780 10.95 -13.31 -25.14
C ALA A 780 9.93 -13.99 -26.05
N VAL A 781 8.71 -13.49 -26.03
CA VAL A 781 7.61 -13.95 -26.85
C VAL A 781 7.02 -12.79 -27.64
N THR A 782 6.58 -13.07 -28.86
CA THR A 782 5.77 -12.14 -29.65
C THR A 782 4.58 -12.89 -30.22
N ILE A 783 3.38 -12.47 -29.85
CA ILE A 783 2.12 -12.94 -30.41
C ILE A 783 1.66 -11.88 -31.41
N GLY A 784 1.23 -12.32 -32.59
CA GLY A 784 0.67 -11.47 -33.62
C GLY A 784 -0.26 -12.26 -34.53
N GLY A 785 -0.54 -11.73 -35.70
CA GLY A 785 -1.41 -12.38 -36.69
C GLY A 785 -2.46 -11.43 -37.24
N HIS A 786 -3.22 -11.90 -38.23
CA HIS A 786 -4.28 -11.14 -38.87
C HIS A 786 -5.36 -12.08 -39.40
N GLY A 787 -6.63 -11.68 -39.26
CA GLY A 787 -7.76 -12.50 -39.70
C GLY A 787 -7.77 -13.86 -38.99
N ARG A 788 -7.67 -14.93 -39.77
CA ARG A 788 -7.68 -16.32 -39.27
C ARG A 788 -6.31 -16.86 -38.87
N THR A 789 -5.26 -16.06 -38.90
CA THR A 789 -3.92 -16.51 -38.54
C THR A 789 -3.47 -15.87 -37.24
N VAL A 790 -2.88 -16.67 -36.37
CA VAL A 790 -2.19 -16.23 -35.16
C VAL A 790 -0.77 -16.77 -35.20
N THR A 791 0.23 -15.91 -34.99
CA THR A 791 1.64 -16.28 -34.98
C THR A 791 2.23 -16.14 -33.60
N LEU A 792 3.11 -17.07 -33.23
CA LEU A 792 3.96 -16.96 -32.05
C LEU A 792 5.43 -17.04 -32.47
N THR A 793 6.24 -16.11 -31.98
CA THR A 793 7.70 -16.18 -32.04
C THR A 793 8.25 -16.27 -30.62
N VAL A 794 9.20 -17.19 -30.39
CA VAL A 794 9.85 -17.41 -29.09
C VAL A 794 11.36 -17.37 -29.26
N THR A 795 12.04 -16.50 -28.52
CA THR A 795 13.51 -16.39 -28.50
C THR A 795 14.05 -16.50 -27.09
N GLY A 796 15.28 -16.99 -26.93
CA GLY A 796 15.89 -17.21 -25.61
C GLY A 796 16.07 -18.68 -25.26
N ALA A 797 16.35 -18.94 -23.99
CA ALA A 797 16.72 -20.25 -23.46
C ALA A 797 15.84 -20.64 -22.26
N GLY A 798 16.09 -21.83 -21.69
CA GLY A 798 15.47 -22.27 -20.45
C GLY A 798 14.08 -22.90 -20.58
N THR A 799 13.63 -23.22 -21.79
CA THR A 799 12.30 -23.82 -22.05
C THR A 799 12.40 -25.27 -22.53
N SER A 800 11.61 -26.18 -21.97
CA SER A 800 11.51 -27.57 -22.45
C SER A 800 10.51 -27.70 -23.61
N ARG A 801 9.25 -27.30 -23.40
CA ARG A 801 8.22 -27.17 -24.43
C ARG A 801 7.60 -25.79 -24.36
N VAL A 802 6.92 -25.38 -25.43
CA VAL A 802 6.05 -24.21 -25.43
C VAL A 802 4.60 -24.69 -25.58
N LEU A 803 3.78 -24.35 -24.60
CA LEU A 803 2.35 -24.58 -24.59
C LEU A 803 1.67 -23.26 -24.97
N PHE A 804 1.44 -23.08 -26.27
CA PHE A 804 0.78 -21.89 -26.78
C PHE A 804 -0.73 -22.06 -26.68
N GLN A 805 -1.31 -21.30 -25.75
CA GLN A 805 -2.70 -21.44 -25.32
C GLN A 805 -3.32 -20.05 -25.38
N LEU A 806 -4.24 -19.82 -26.32
CA LEU A 806 -5.09 -18.65 -26.31
C LEU A 806 -6.52 -19.10 -26.00
N PRO A 807 -7.30 -18.32 -25.24
CA PRO A 807 -8.70 -18.65 -25.02
C PRO A 807 -9.47 -18.88 -26.34
N ALA A 808 -9.15 -18.12 -27.39
CA ALA A 808 -9.70 -18.30 -28.74
C ALA A 808 -9.37 -19.62 -29.45
N PHE A 809 -8.45 -20.45 -28.94
CA PHE A 809 -8.05 -21.69 -29.61
C PHE A 809 -9.00 -22.85 -29.32
N ALA A 810 -9.71 -22.85 -28.19
CA ALA A 810 -10.62 -23.92 -27.81
C ALA A 810 -11.66 -24.17 -28.92
N GLY A 811 -11.66 -25.38 -29.50
CA GLY A 811 -12.54 -25.76 -30.60
C GLY A 811 -12.36 -25.01 -31.93
N ASN A 812 -11.33 -24.16 -32.06
CA ASN A 812 -11.16 -23.25 -33.20
C ASN A 812 -9.82 -23.40 -33.94
N VAL A 813 -8.95 -24.34 -33.57
CA VAL A 813 -7.69 -24.59 -34.30
C VAL A 813 -7.96 -25.49 -35.51
N ALA A 814 -7.70 -24.99 -36.72
CA ALA A 814 -7.82 -25.74 -37.97
C ALA A 814 -6.50 -26.39 -38.41
N ALA A 815 -5.37 -25.69 -38.25
CA ALA A 815 -4.04 -26.20 -38.60
C ALA A 815 -2.94 -25.48 -37.82
N VAL A 816 -1.80 -26.15 -37.62
CA VAL A 816 -0.58 -25.58 -37.02
C VAL A 816 0.62 -25.85 -37.93
N SER A 817 1.49 -24.86 -38.11
CA SER A 817 2.67 -25.00 -38.98
C SER A 817 3.80 -25.83 -38.34
N ALA A 818 3.78 -25.98 -37.01
CA ALA A 818 4.73 -26.73 -36.22
C ALA A 818 4.07 -27.22 -34.94
N GLY A 819 4.55 -28.35 -34.39
CA GLY A 819 3.96 -28.97 -33.21
C GLY A 819 2.64 -29.67 -33.51
N HIS A 820 1.78 -29.76 -32.49
CA HIS A 820 0.44 -30.32 -32.61
C HIS A 820 -0.54 -29.55 -31.72
N ALA A 821 -1.83 -29.57 -32.09
CA ALA A 821 -2.91 -29.00 -31.29
C ALA A 821 -3.75 -30.13 -30.68
N ASP A 822 -4.16 -29.98 -29.42
CA ASP A 822 -5.14 -30.87 -28.78
C ASP A 822 -6.58 -30.34 -28.90
N ALA A 823 -7.55 -31.14 -28.44
CA ALA A 823 -8.96 -30.77 -28.47
C ALA A 823 -9.31 -29.57 -27.58
N ALA A 824 -8.49 -29.31 -26.54
CA ALA A 824 -8.63 -28.14 -25.68
C ALA A 824 -8.05 -26.86 -26.31
N GLY A 825 -7.46 -26.96 -27.51
CA GLY A 825 -6.84 -25.84 -28.23
C GLY A 825 -5.41 -25.55 -27.79
N THR A 826 -4.76 -26.40 -27.00
CA THR A 826 -3.34 -26.23 -26.65
C THR A 826 -2.48 -26.58 -27.85
N VAL A 827 -1.70 -25.61 -28.34
CA VAL A 827 -0.68 -25.85 -29.37
C VAL A 827 0.65 -26.14 -28.69
N THR A 828 1.09 -27.39 -28.72
CA THR A 828 2.35 -27.85 -28.10
C THR A 828 3.49 -27.84 -29.10
N LEU A 829 4.52 -27.04 -28.82
CA LEU A 829 5.75 -26.96 -29.60
C LEU A 829 6.91 -27.63 -28.86
N LEU A 830 7.73 -28.37 -29.61
CA LEU A 830 8.96 -28.99 -29.08
C LEU A 830 10.05 -27.94 -28.82
N ALA A 831 10.98 -28.27 -27.93
CA ALA A 831 12.18 -27.49 -27.65
C ALA A 831 12.85 -26.99 -28.95
N GLY A 832 13.25 -25.72 -28.96
CA GLY A 832 13.95 -25.12 -30.10
C GLY A 832 13.03 -24.61 -31.24
N THR A 833 11.72 -24.89 -31.20
CA THR A 833 10.77 -24.27 -32.14
C THR A 833 10.68 -22.78 -31.86
N ARG A 834 11.13 -21.95 -32.82
CA ARG A 834 11.19 -20.48 -32.66
C ARG A 834 9.98 -19.75 -33.20
N HIS A 835 9.23 -20.38 -34.11
CA HIS A 835 8.10 -19.76 -34.76
C HIS A 835 7.01 -20.79 -35.05
N VAL A 836 5.75 -20.40 -34.84
CA VAL A 836 4.58 -21.16 -35.28
C VAL A 836 3.51 -20.22 -35.81
N THR A 837 2.80 -20.67 -36.85
CA THR A 837 1.55 -20.09 -37.30
C THR A 837 0.41 -21.07 -37.00
N VAL A 838 -0.61 -20.58 -36.30
CA VAL A 838 -1.87 -21.27 -36.01
C VAL A 838 -2.93 -20.69 -36.93
N THR A 839 -3.59 -21.55 -37.71
CA THR A 839 -4.72 -21.18 -38.55
C THR A 839 -6.01 -21.57 -37.85
N LEU A 840 -6.92 -20.60 -37.68
CA LEU A 840 -8.20 -20.78 -37.01
C LEU A 840 -9.30 -21.21 -37.99
N THR A 841 -10.32 -21.92 -37.49
CA THR A 841 -11.52 -22.31 -38.24
C THR A 841 -12.44 -21.12 -38.50
N HIS A 842 -12.47 -20.17 -37.57
CA HIS A 842 -13.19 -18.90 -37.67
C HIS A 842 -12.30 -17.77 -37.16
N GLU A 843 -12.46 -16.58 -37.76
CA GLU A 843 -11.84 -15.37 -37.23
C GLU A 843 -12.47 -15.02 -35.89
N VAL A 844 -11.65 -14.58 -34.94
CA VAL A 844 -12.12 -14.15 -33.63
C VAL A 844 -12.65 -12.74 -33.78
N GLN A 845 -13.94 -12.54 -33.51
CA GLN A 845 -14.52 -11.21 -33.62
C GLN A 845 -13.96 -10.28 -32.54
N ALA A 846 -13.60 -9.07 -32.94
CA ALA A 846 -13.17 -8.05 -31.99
C ALA A 846 -14.30 -7.78 -30.99
N GLY A 847 -14.02 -7.90 -29.70
CA GLY A 847 -14.97 -7.59 -28.63
C GLY A 847 -15.80 -8.78 -28.11
N THR A 848 -15.63 -10.01 -28.62
CA THR A 848 -16.21 -11.18 -27.95
C THR A 848 -15.53 -11.42 -26.61
N SER A 849 -16.32 -11.29 -25.53
CA SER A 849 -16.00 -11.80 -24.21
C SER A 849 -15.83 -13.34 -24.25
N LEU A 850 -15.08 -13.90 -23.30
CA LEU A 850 -15.05 -15.37 -23.10
C LEU A 850 -16.38 -15.92 -22.57
N ARG A 851 -17.16 -15.05 -21.94
CA ARG A 851 -18.51 -15.27 -21.42
C ARG A 851 -19.56 -14.68 -22.34
#